data_AF-F4WRU4-F1
#
_entry.id   AF-F4WRU4-F1
#
_cell.length_a   1.000
_cell.length_b   1.000
_cell.length_c   1.000
_cell.angle_alpha   90.00
_cell.angle_beta   90.00
_cell.angle_gamma   90.00
#
_symmetry.space_group_name_H-M   'P 1'
#
loop_
_entity.id
_entity.type
_entity.pdbx_description
1 polymer ?
#
loop_
_entity_poly.entity_id
_entity_poly.type
_entity_poly.pdbx_seq_one_letter_code
_entity_poly.pdbx_strand_id
1 'polypeptide(L)'
;MYPANHKTIFVLDHTPYFGISTESPLEFDFLKSRGQNLIPLAPVCKSLWTTSVEASLEYCRIVWDLFPIGKLIRFVVTDRAAYVLNSWSPLQQNLNHASIMNGTAILGVPTKTPEPGEDYSVIHGLRVAIETLNECSEIQHEKRTSLNENTNKLINRGRVICITSARDNSNMKNLENIFLNELAQENKNALSSDHLIPIDYCHLVILNIYPNNIESQVTSQGPREVSSFLTVEVHSIKASSLHSKLSHLILSHYDLASTTVTGIPMKEEQNASSSANYDVEIFHSSAAHTAILKGNPQDSALIKTFRRFEEGSEYETVTLKWCTPRGCSASEMQNCTAMYRITPVDVNSRPSSCLINFLLNGRSVMLEMARKAGGKTISHLLAAHGGEIFIHTLSTARSVLEDPPSISEGCGGRVTDYRITDFGTLIRNNILVPLKRTSTSNTDGLVEKMRSRLERHTKYWPMTFSRTLMFNLKHIDPLPEIMVKDELTTEEVLQCKQIIFSLLGLEAKHEALPLPNIGGGRGGEGGRREEHYRLLWDEIETFLKHHANNSAAHTEVLNCLLEIRNKDEKDKVELDQALRELDSFSKEDGTARVSVIRATTDSPMSPPASVSIPLTKQLHKGNIAGSRSLLDIWLQRSAPKERKPDFHGRVSSDGLKAKLYPNLKEVGREPREAMLEG
;
A
#
# COMPACT_ATOMS: atom_id res chain seq x y z
N MET A 1 23.60 -2.59 -6.39
CA MET A 1 24.81 -2.34 -5.56
C MET A 1 24.30 -1.88 -4.20
N TYR A 2 24.75 -2.46 -3.08
CA TYR A 2 24.26 -2.06 -1.76
C TYR A 2 24.79 -0.65 -1.43
N PRO A 3 23.92 0.37 -1.27
CA PRO A 3 24.38 1.69 -0.85
C PRO A 3 24.80 1.62 0.62
N ALA A 4 25.55 2.63 1.09
CA ALA A 4 25.95 2.73 2.50
C ALA A 4 24.77 2.77 3.50
N ASN A 5 23.54 2.92 2.99
CA ASN A 5 22.31 2.91 3.77
C ASN A 5 21.62 1.52 3.86
N HIS A 6 22.22 0.45 3.31
CA HIS A 6 21.72 -0.90 3.51
C HIS A 6 21.88 -1.35 4.97
N LYS A 7 23.07 -1.10 5.55
CA LYS A 7 23.40 -1.36 6.96
C LYS A 7 23.72 -0.04 7.65
N THR A 8 22.92 0.33 8.65
CA THR A 8 23.20 1.46 9.53
C THR A 8 23.37 0.95 10.96
N ILE A 9 24.36 1.45 11.68
CA ILE A 9 24.59 1.12 13.09
C ILE A 9 24.56 2.40 13.90
N PHE A 10 23.74 2.43 14.95
CA PHE A 10 23.82 3.44 15.99
C PHE A 10 24.75 2.94 17.09
N VAL A 11 25.75 3.76 17.44
CA VAL A 11 26.58 3.58 18.63
C VAL A 11 26.17 4.65 19.63
N LEU A 12 25.58 4.25 20.74
CA LEU A 12 25.07 5.14 21.78
C LEU A 12 25.98 5.05 23.01
N ASP A 13 26.55 6.18 23.39
CA ASP A 13 27.39 6.32 24.57
C ASP A 13 26.52 6.28 25.86
N HIS A 14 26.79 5.30 26.72
CA HIS A 14 26.16 5.09 28.02
C HIS A 14 27.15 5.33 29.18
N THR A 15 28.23 6.07 28.92
CA THR A 15 29.15 6.49 29.98
C THR A 15 28.44 7.38 31.03
N PRO A 16 28.98 7.49 32.27
CA PRO A 16 28.41 8.35 33.32
C PRO A 16 28.12 9.78 32.89
N TYR A 17 28.88 10.33 31.93
CA TYR A 17 28.65 11.65 31.37
C TYR A 17 27.27 11.79 30.72
N PHE A 18 26.76 10.73 30.09
CA PHE A 18 25.45 10.75 29.43
C PHE A 18 24.27 10.75 30.42
N GLY A 19 24.52 10.52 31.71
CA GLY A 19 23.54 10.67 32.78
C GLY A 19 23.29 12.12 33.22
N ILE A 20 24.02 13.11 32.69
CA ILE A 20 23.80 14.52 33.02
C ILE A 20 22.58 15.10 32.29
N SER A 21 22.04 16.18 32.86
CA SER A 21 20.91 16.93 32.30
C SER A 21 21.32 17.67 31.02
N THR A 22 20.40 17.76 30.06
CA THR A 22 20.56 18.55 28.83
C THR A 22 20.48 20.05 29.10
N GLU A 23 20.02 20.46 30.29
CA GLU A 23 19.72 21.85 30.64
C GLU A 23 18.71 22.50 29.68
N SER A 24 17.78 21.69 29.18
CA SER A 24 16.63 22.11 28.38
C SER A 24 15.35 21.81 29.17
N PRO A 25 14.79 22.83 29.87
CA PRO A 25 13.63 22.64 30.74
C PRO A 25 12.39 22.30 29.92
N LEU A 26 11.69 21.24 30.32
CA LEU A 26 10.39 20.85 29.76
C LEU A 26 9.30 21.20 30.76
N GLU A 27 8.35 22.02 30.32
CA GLU A 27 7.17 22.37 31.10
C GLU A 27 6.15 21.24 31.03
N PHE A 28 5.94 20.56 32.15
CA PHE A 28 4.91 19.53 32.32
C PHE A 28 3.74 20.08 33.13
N ASP A 29 3.02 21.06 32.60
CA ASP A 29 1.80 21.55 33.25
C ASP A 29 0.54 20.89 32.66
N PHE A 30 0.10 19.81 33.31
CA PHE A 30 -1.14 19.10 32.97
C PHE A 30 -2.39 19.77 33.57
N LEU A 31 -2.26 20.92 34.26
CA LEU A 31 -3.31 21.50 35.11
C LEU A 31 -3.85 22.83 34.60
N LYS A 32 -4.02 22.99 33.27
CA LYS A 32 -4.70 24.15 32.65
C LYS A 32 -6.14 24.40 33.15
N SER A 33 -6.70 23.54 34.00
CA SER A 33 -8.07 23.59 34.52
C SER A 33 -8.20 23.81 36.03
N ARG A 34 -7.14 24.16 36.78
CA ARG A 34 -7.26 24.52 38.22
C ARG A 34 -6.91 25.98 38.48
N GLY A 35 -7.66 26.61 39.39
CA GLY A 35 -7.77 28.07 39.58
C GLY A 35 -6.50 28.82 39.97
N GLN A 36 -6.62 30.15 39.95
CA GLN A 36 -5.57 31.20 39.97
C GLN A 36 -4.51 31.16 41.10
N ASN A 37 -4.49 30.17 42.01
CA ASN A 37 -3.65 30.15 43.21
C ASN A 37 -2.80 28.86 43.40
N LEU A 38 -2.45 28.13 42.34
CA LEU A 38 -1.56 26.96 42.45
C LEU A 38 -0.15 27.24 41.91
N ILE A 39 0.88 26.81 42.65
CA ILE A 39 2.28 26.90 42.24
C ILE A 39 2.51 25.90 41.08
N PRO A 40 3.03 26.33 39.92
CA PRO A 40 3.32 25.44 38.80
C PRO A 40 4.40 24.41 39.19
N LEU A 41 4.30 23.20 38.64
CA LEU A 41 5.32 22.16 38.83
C LEU A 41 6.66 22.65 38.28
N ALA A 42 7.75 22.33 38.98
CA ALA A 42 9.09 22.64 38.50
C ALA A 42 9.34 21.92 37.16
N PRO A 43 9.94 22.61 36.17
CA PRO A 43 10.26 22.00 34.89
C PRO A 43 11.27 20.87 35.06
N VAL A 44 11.20 19.88 34.17
CA VAL A 44 12.08 18.71 34.20
C VAL A 44 12.97 18.73 32.98
N CYS A 45 14.25 18.41 33.15
CA CYS A 45 15.19 18.28 32.04
C CYS A 45 15.42 16.81 31.70
N LYS A 46 15.57 16.51 30.41
CA LYS A 46 16.02 15.18 29.94
C LYS A 46 17.50 15.01 30.22
N SER A 47 17.96 13.75 30.26
CA SER A 47 19.39 13.46 30.21
C SER A 47 19.93 13.48 28.77
N LEU A 48 21.25 13.58 28.60
CA LEU A 48 21.90 13.40 27.30
C LEU A 48 21.58 12.02 26.71
N TRP A 49 21.60 10.97 27.54
CA TRP A 49 21.20 9.61 27.17
C TRP A 49 19.78 9.56 26.63
N THR A 50 18.81 10.08 27.39
CA THR A 50 17.38 10.07 27.00
C THR A 50 17.18 10.75 25.65
N THR A 51 17.79 11.92 25.45
CA THR A 51 17.70 12.66 24.19
C THR A 51 18.32 11.90 23.03
N SER A 52 19.43 11.19 23.27
CA SER A 52 20.10 10.36 22.26
C SER A 52 19.24 9.18 21.83
N VAL A 53 18.64 8.47 22.78
CA VAL A 53 17.73 7.35 22.51
C VAL A 53 16.50 7.84 21.74
N GLU A 54 15.82 8.89 22.21
CA GLU A 54 14.63 9.44 21.53
C GLU A 54 14.92 9.84 20.08
N ALA A 55 16.01 10.57 19.83
CA ALA A 55 16.35 11.03 18.49
C ALA A 55 16.73 9.86 17.55
N SER A 56 17.43 8.84 18.07
CA SER A 56 17.76 7.64 17.30
C SER A 56 16.53 6.77 16.98
N LEU A 57 15.56 6.68 17.89
CA LEU A 57 14.29 5.98 17.65
C LEU A 57 13.44 6.68 16.60
N GLU A 58 13.38 8.01 16.63
CA GLU A 58 12.65 8.79 15.62
C GLU A 58 13.29 8.66 14.24
N TYR A 59 14.63 8.61 14.17
CA TYR A 59 15.34 8.27 12.94
C TYR A 59 14.90 6.89 12.40
N CYS A 60 14.82 5.87 13.26
CA CYS A 60 14.40 4.53 12.87
C CYS A 60 12.94 4.48 12.42
N ARG A 61 12.05 5.23 13.09
CA ARG A 61 10.64 5.35 12.69
C ARG A 61 10.52 5.81 11.24
N ILE A 62 11.19 6.91 10.89
CA ILE A 62 11.17 7.47 9.53
C ILE A 62 11.71 6.45 8.52
N VAL A 63 12.82 5.75 8.83
CA VAL A 63 13.38 4.74 7.92
C VAL A 63 12.41 3.58 7.71
N TRP A 64 11.83 3.03 8.76
CA TRP A 64 10.96 1.85 8.65
C TRP A 64 9.60 2.17 8.03
N ASP A 65 9.07 3.38 8.22
CA ASP A 65 7.85 3.84 7.53
C ASP A 65 8.08 3.94 6.01
N LEU A 66 9.27 4.40 5.58
CA LEU A 66 9.59 4.58 4.16
C LEU A 66 10.10 3.30 3.49
N PHE A 67 10.83 2.48 4.23
CA PHE A 67 11.53 1.29 3.76
C PHE A 67 11.21 0.07 4.63
N PRO A 68 10.04 -0.57 4.45
CA PRO A 68 9.65 -1.73 5.24
C PRO A 68 10.55 -2.95 5.00
N ILE A 69 11.32 -2.96 3.90
CA ILE A 69 12.27 -4.03 3.56
C ILE A 69 13.59 -3.44 3.03
N GLY A 70 14.68 -4.18 3.24
CA GLY A 70 15.97 -3.93 2.60
C GLY A 70 16.88 -2.87 3.23
N LYS A 71 16.37 -2.09 4.20
CA LYS A 71 17.15 -1.14 5.01
C LYS A 71 17.19 -1.64 6.44
N LEU A 72 18.40 -1.89 6.97
CA LEU A 72 18.60 -2.50 8.27
C LEU A 72 19.33 -1.55 9.21
N ILE A 73 18.88 -1.49 10.46
CA ILE A 73 19.45 -0.67 11.51
C ILE A 73 19.79 -1.55 12.71
N ARG A 74 21.01 -1.40 13.25
CA ARG A 74 21.48 -2.08 14.45
C ARG A 74 21.85 -1.08 15.54
N PHE A 75 21.62 -1.43 16.80
CA PHE A 75 21.98 -0.62 17.95
C PHE A 75 23.08 -1.29 18.76
N VAL A 76 24.12 -0.51 19.05
CA VAL A 76 25.21 -0.85 19.97
C VAL A 76 25.23 0.21 21.05
N VAL A 77 25.06 -0.19 22.31
CA VAL A 77 25.21 0.69 23.47
C VAL A 77 26.54 0.40 24.12
N THR A 78 27.25 1.43 24.59
CA THR A 78 28.61 1.26 25.09
C THR A 78 28.86 2.00 26.39
N ASP A 79 29.42 1.29 27.37
CA ASP A 79 29.88 1.82 28.65
C ASP A 79 31.29 1.29 28.98
N ARG A 80 31.39 0.35 29.93
CA ARG A 80 32.53 -0.53 30.24
C ARG A 80 32.71 -1.60 29.16
N ALA A 81 31.61 -1.98 28.50
CA ALA A 81 31.59 -2.94 27.40
C ALA A 81 30.59 -2.47 26.32
N ALA A 82 30.55 -3.18 25.20
CA ALA A 82 29.58 -2.94 24.15
C ALA A 82 28.46 -3.98 24.19
N TYR A 83 27.21 -3.52 24.16
CA TYR A 83 26.00 -4.35 24.13
C TYR A 83 25.25 -4.13 22.84
N VAL A 84 25.02 -5.21 22.12
CA VAL A 84 24.24 -5.19 20.88
C VAL A 84 22.75 -5.47 21.21
N LEU A 85 21.86 -4.56 20.84
CA LEU A 85 20.43 -4.67 21.17
C LEU A 85 19.60 -5.45 20.14
N ASN A 86 20.08 -5.57 18.90
CA ASN A 86 19.38 -6.29 17.83
C ASN A 86 20.37 -6.81 16.76
N SER A 87 19.87 -7.56 15.78
CA SER A 87 20.64 -8.18 14.70
C SER A 87 20.20 -7.67 13.31
N TRP A 88 20.83 -8.20 12.26
CA TRP A 88 20.45 -7.93 10.87
C TRP A 88 19.18 -8.64 10.39
N SER A 89 18.49 -9.40 11.26
CA SER A 89 17.25 -10.08 10.88
C SER A 89 16.11 -9.08 10.64
N PRO A 90 15.35 -9.18 9.54
CA PRO A 90 14.17 -8.35 9.24
C PRO A 90 13.11 -8.38 10.34
N LEU A 91 12.97 -9.49 11.06
CA LEU A 91 12.00 -9.63 12.16
C LEU A 91 12.29 -8.68 13.34
N GLN A 92 13.52 -8.19 13.45
CA GLN A 92 13.97 -7.27 14.49
C GLN A 92 14.03 -5.80 14.02
N GLN A 93 13.58 -5.52 12.79
CA GLN A 93 13.58 -4.19 12.17
C GLN A 93 12.24 -3.46 12.39
N ASN A 94 11.84 -3.31 13.65
CA ASN A 94 10.62 -2.59 13.99
C ASN A 94 10.73 -1.98 15.40
N LEU A 95 9.99 -0.88 15.63
CA LEU A 95 9.96 -0.20 16.94
C LEU A 95 9.28 -1.06 18.01
N ASN A 96 8.36 -1.93 17.59
CA ASN A 96 7.61 -2.83 18.47
C ASN A 96 8.47 -3.97 19.01
N HIS A 97 9.65 -4.20 18.44
CA HIS A 97 10.51 -5.27 18.89
C HIS A 97 11.04 -4.84 20.24
N ALA A 98 10.53 -5.54 21.25
CA ALA A 98 10.97 -5.55 22.63
C ALA A 98 12.48 -5.29 22.78
N SER A 99 13.34 -5.75 21.87
CA SER A 99 14.79 -5.63 22.07
C SER A 99 15.36 -4.21 22.08
N ILE A 100 14.86 -3.24 21.31
CA ILE A 100 15.47 -1.87 21.31
C ILE A 100 14.89 -1.02 22.44
N MET A 101 13.56 -0.91 22.53
CA MET A 101 12.93 -0.15 23.61
C MET A 101 13.07 -0.84 24.96
N ASN A 102 12.91 -2.17 25.07
CA ASN A 102 13.17 -2.84 26.34
C ASN A 102 14.68 -2.93 26.62
N GLY A 103 15.53 -3.07 25.59
CA GLY A 103 16.99 -3.05 25.79
C GLY A 103 17.47 -1.74 26.41
N THR A 104 17.02 -0.60 25.86
CA THR A 104 17.34 0.72 26.43
C THR A 104 16.63 0.96 27.78
N ALA A 105 15.42 0.41 27.99
CA ALA A 105 14.74 0.49 29.28
C ALA A 105 15.40 -0.35 30.38
N ILE A 106 15.93 -1.53 30.04
CA ILE A 106 16.67 -2.42 30.96
C ILE A 106 17.99 -1.78 31.38
N LEU A 107 18.72 -1.17 30.43
CA LEU A 107 19.95 -0.44 30.73
C LEU A 107 19.70 0.82 31.57
N GLY A 108 18.55 1.47 31.36
CA GLY A 108 18.18 2.67 32.10
C GLY A 108 19.09 3.86 31.80
N VAL A 109 19.04 4.89 32.66
CA VAL A 109 19.91 6.07 32.55
C VAL A 109 21.27 5.76 33.19
N PRO A 110 22.40 6.16 32.58
CA PRO A 110 23.73 5.96 33.18
C PRO A 110 23.82 6.54 34.59
N THR A 111 24.50 5.82 35.49
CA THR A 111 24.79 6.31 36.83
C THR A 111 25.83 7.44 36.78
N LYS A 112 25.56 8.56 37.46
CA LYS A 112 26.43 9.74 37.45
C LYS A 112 27.79 9.52 38.13
N THR A 113 27.87 8.54 39.03
CA THR A 113 29.09 8.21 39.77
C THR A 113 29.78 7.03 39.10
N PRO A 114 30.96 7.22 38.48
CA PRO A 114 31.76 6.11 37.97
C PRO A 114 32.21 5.23 39.14
N GLU A 115 32.14 3.91 38.97
CA GLU A 115 32.77 2.99 39.92
C GLU A 115 34.31 3.09 39.79
N PRO A 116 35.05 3.08 40.91
CA PRO A 116 36.49 3.23 40.89
C PRO A 116 37.17 2.02 40.23
N GLY A 117 37.98 2.27 39.20
CA GLY A 117 38.82 1.25 38.53
C GLY A 117 38.30 0.74 37.18
N GLU A 118 37.17 1.23 36.70
CA GLU A 118 36.59 0.81 35.42
C GLU A 118 36.82 1.82 34.29
N ASP A 119 37.14 1.31 33.11
CA ASP A 119 37.38 2.11 31.91
C ASP A 119 36.08 2.26 31.09
N TYR A 120 35.45 3.42 31.22
CA TYR A 120 34.26 3.77 30.45
C TYR A 120 34.67 4.45 29.16
N SER A 121 34.33 3.84 28.02
CA SER A 121 34.73 4.38 26.72
C SER A 121 33.78 3.98 25.61
N VAL A 122 33.52 4.93 24.71
CA VAL A 122 32.75 4.70 23.46
C VAL A 122 33.50 3.81 22.46
N ILE A 123 34.82 3.64 22.63
CA ILE A 123 35.67 2.86 21.73
C ILE A 123 35.22 1.39 21.68
N HIS A 124 34.74 0.84 22.79
CA HIS A 124 34.21 -0.53 22.83
C HIS A 124 33.05 -0.70 21.84
N GLY A 125 32.09 0.24 21.84
CA GLY A 125 30.97 0.26 20.91
C GLY A 125 31.38 0.43 19.46
N LEU A 126 32.39 1.26 19.19
CA LEU A 126 32.92 1.46 17.84
C LEU A 126 33.57 0.19 17.26
N ARG A 127 34.32 -0.56 18.08
CA ARG A 127 34.90 -1.86 17.68
C ARG A 127 33.81 -2.86 17.31
N VAL A 128 32.82 -3.04 18.19
CA VAL A 128 31.70 -3.95 17.93
C VAL A 128 30.85 -3.49 16.74
N ALA A 129 30.72 -2.18 16.51
CA ALA A 129 30.04 -1.68 15.30
C ALA A 129 30.76 -2.12 14.01
N ILE A 130 32.09 -2.16 14.00
CA ILE A 130 32.86 -2.64 12.85
C ILE A 130 32.66 -4.15 12.68
N GLU A 131 32.82 -4.93 13.74
CA GLU A 131 32.62 -6.39 13.72
C GLU A 131 31.23 -6.76 13.19
N THR A 132 30.20 -6.06 13.66
CA THR A 132 28.82 -6.28 13.24
C THR A 132 28.55 -5.83 11.80
N LEU A 133 29.29 -4.86 11.24
CA LEU A 133 29.23 -4.53 9.81
C LEU A 133 29.80 -5.64 8.93
N ASN A 134 30.78 -6.41 9.42
CA ASN A 134 31.34 -7.57 8.72
C ASN A 134 30.39 -8.78 8.68
N GLU A 135 29.40 -8.86 9.57
CA GLU A 135 28.38 -9.91 9.52
C GLU A 135 27.51 -9.79 8.26
N CYS A 136 27.15 -10.92 7.64
CA CYS A 136 26.31 -10.95 6.44
C CYS A 136 24.83 -10.71 6.79
N SER A 137 24.12 -9.86 6.03
CA SER A 137 22.66 -9.77 6.12
C SER A 137 21.98 -10.91 5.36
N GLU A 138 20.71 -11.22 5.66
CA GLU A 138 19.95 -12.27 4.95
C GLU A 138 19.96 -12.03 3.42
N ILE A 139 19.73 -10.79 2.98
CA ILE A 139 19.73 -10.41 1.55
C ILE A 139 21.12 -10.57 0.92
N GLN A 140 22.19 -10.29 1.67
CA GLN A 140 23.57 -10.50 1.20
C GLN A 140 23.90 -11.99 1.14
N HIS A 141 23.40 -12.79 2.09
CA HIS A 141 23.60 -14.23 2.15
C HIS A 141 22.89 -14.94 0.99
N GLU A 142 21.62 -14.63 0.74
CA GLU A 142 20.85 -15.14 -0.41
C GLU A 142 21.57 -14.85 -1.74
N LYS A 143 22.12 -13.64 -1.89
CA LYS A 143 22.86 -13.28 -3.10
C LYS A 143 24.20 -14.00 -3.22
N ARG A 144 24.87 -14.27 -2.09
CA ARG A 144 26.11 -15.06 -2.04
C ARG A 144 25.86 -16.52 -2.40
N THR A 145 24.69 -17.08 -2.06
CA THR A 145 24.32 -18.46 -2.34
C THR A 145 23.58 -18.67 -3.66
N SER A 146 23.05 -17.60 -4.29
CA SER A 146 22.38 -17.70 -5.58
C SER A 146 23.35 -18.11 -6.70
N LEU A 147 23.06 -19.24 -7.37
CA LEU A 147 23.87 -19.88 -8.43
C LEU A 147 23.92 -19.11 -9.77
N ASN A 148 23.54 -17.83 -9.79
CA ASN A 148 23.54 -17.05 -11.03
C ASN A 148 24.97 -16.63 -11.39
N GLU A 149 25.45 -17.09 -12.55
CA GLU A 149 26.82 -16.98 -13.11
C GLU A 149 27.41 -15.56 -13.22
N ASN A 150 26.66 -14.52 -12.85
CA ASN A 150 27.21 -13.18 -12.63
C ASN A 150 27.68 -13.07 -11.19
N THR A 151 28.88 -13.60 -10.89
CA THR A 151 29.69 -13.32 -9.68
C THR A 151 30.08 -11.84 -9.64
N ASN A 152 29.10 -10.94 -9.59
CA ASN A 152 29.32 -9.56 -9.22
C ASN A 152 29.81 -9.58 -7.78
N LYS A 153 31.06 -9.16 -7.58
CA LYS A 153 31.71 -8.99 -6.27
C LYS A 153 30.67 -8.43 -5.28
N LEU A 154 30.38 -9.20 -4.22
CA LEU A 154 29.45 -8.76 -3.19
C LEU A 154 30.06 -7.55 -2.50
N ILE A 155 29.43 -6.38 -2.66
CA ILE A 155 29.92 -5.13 -2.08
C ILE A 155 29.23 -4.91 -0.74
N ASN A 156 30.00 -4.82 0.34
CA ASN A 156 29.53 -4.52 1.68
C ASN A 156 29.79 -3.05 2.00
N ARG A 157 28.72 -2.25 2.06
CA ARG A 157 28.78 -0.85 2.50
C ARG A 157 27.87 -0.63 3.68
N GLY A 158 28.32 0.20 4.62
CA GLY A 158 27.55 0.54 5.81
C GLY A 158 27.79 1.95 6.29
N ARG A 159 27.00 2.34 7.29
CA ARG A 159 27.12 3.61 8.00
C ARG A 159 27.12 3.35 9.50
N VAL A 160 28.00 4.03 10.22
CA VAL A 160 28.03 4.07 11.69
C VAL A 160 27.68 5.48 12.13
N ILE A 161 26.64 5.64 12.93
CA ILE A 161 26.24 6.91 13.56
C ILE A 161 26.56 6.80 15.04
N CYS A 162 27.60 7.50 15.49
CA CYS A 162 28.06 7.48 16.87
C CYS A 162 27.58 8.74 17.60
N ILE A 163 26.79 8.59 18.66
CA ILE A 163 26.36 9.68 19.53
C ILE A 163 27.19 9.62 20.81
N THR A 164 28.08 10.59 21.00
CA THR A 164 29.04 10.63 22.11
C THR A 164 29.37 12.07 22.48
N SER A 165 30.26 12.27 23.45
CA SER A 165 30.76 13.58 23.84
C SER A 165 32.28 13.54 23.98
N ALA A 166 32.96 14.39 23.21
CA ALA A 166 34.40 14.57 23.24
C ALA A 166 34.77 15.93 23.83
N ARG A 167 35.91 16.00 24.51
CA ARG A 167 36.38 17.22 25.17
C ARG A 167 36.88 18.26 24.18
N ASP A 168 37.62 17.83 23.17
CA ASP A 168 38.30 18.70 22.20
C ASP A 168 38.49 18.01 20.84
N ASN A 169 38.98 18.78 19.85
CA ASN A 169 39.26 18.27 18.51
C ASN A 169 40.38 17.21 18.48
N SER A 170 41.30 17.21 19.45
CA SER A 170 42.40 16.24 19.52
C SER A 170 41.88 14.86 19.88
N ASN A 171 41.01 14.79 20.88
CA ASN A 171 40.33 13.57 21.28
C ASN A 171 39.42 13.04 20.17
N MET A 172 38.73 13.93 19.45
CA MET A 172 37.92 13.54 18.29
C MET A 172 38.77 12.90 17.20
N LYS A 173 39.91 13.52 16.86
CA LYS A 173 40.84 12.97 15.86
C LYS A 173 41.45 11.63 16.29
N ASN A 174 41.73 11.47 17.58
CA ASN A 174 42.21 10.20 18.13
C ASN A 174 41.15 9.10 17.97
N LEU A 175 39.88 9.40 18.23
CA LEU A 175 38.77 8.46 18.04
C LEU A 175 38.61 8.04 16.58
N GLU A 176 38.75 8.97 15.64
CA GLU A 176 38.75 8.67 14.20
C GLU A 176 39.91 7.76 13.78
N ASN A 177 41.12 8.03 14.29
CA ASN A 177 42.29 7.20 14.00
C ASN A 177 42.14 5.78 14.57
N ILE A 178 41.59 5.66 15.79
CA ILE A 178 41.28 4.36 16.40
C ILE A 178 40.28 3.62 15.52
N PHE A 179 39.18 4.26 15.13
CA PHE A 179 38.18 3.66 14.25
C PHE A 179 38.78 3.16 12.93
N LEU A 180 39.63 3.97 12.29
CA LEU A 180 40.28 3.59 11.04
C LEU A 180 41.19 2.36 11.20
N ASN A 181 41.99 2.32 12.28
CA ASN A 181 42.90 1.21 12.54
C ASN A 181 42.14 -0.09 12.81
N GLU A 182 41.09 -0.03 13.62
CA GLU A 182 40.21 -1.17 13.91
C GLU A 182 39.49 -1.64 12.64
N LEU A 183 38.99 -0.72 11.82
CA LEU A 183 38.32 -1.06 10.54
C LEU A 183 39.28 -1.77 9.57
N ALA A 184 40.52 -1.30 9.48
CA ALA A 184 41.54 -1.94 8.66
C ALA A 184 41.95 -3.32 9.19
N GLN A 185 41.96 -3.50 10.51
CA GLN A 185 42.27 -4.77 11.16
C GLN A 185 41.14 -5.79 10.97
N GLU A 186 39.89 -5.43 11.26
CA GLU A 186 38.74 -6.33 11.11
C GLU A 186 38.49 -6.71 9.65
N ASN A 187 38.79 -5.83 8.70
CA ASN A 187 38.75 -6.21 7.28
C ASN A 187 39.76 -7.31 6.92
N LYS A 188 40.93 -7.38 7.59
CA LYS A 188 41.88 -8.49 7.41
C LYS A 188 41.33 -9.78 8.02
N ASN A 189 40.70 -9.69 9.19
CA ASN A 189 40.07 -10.83 9.84
C ASN A 189 38.91 -11.38 8.99
N ALA A 190 38.07 -10.51 8.43
CA ALA A 190 36.96 -10.88 7.57
C ALA A 190 37.40 -11.57 6.28
N LEU A 191 38.56 -11.20 5.71
CA LEU A 191 39.13 -11.89 4.55
C LEU A 191 39.59 -13.32 4.85
N SER A 192 39.88 -13.63 6.12
CA SER A 192 40.27 -14.97 6.58
C SER A 192 39.10 -15.83 7.06
N SER A 193 37.87 -15.31 7.05
CA SER A 193 36.67 -15.98 7.55
C SER A 193 35.68 -16.29 6.42
N ASP A 194 35.10 -17.49 6.45
CA ASP A 194 34.09 -17.89 5.47
C ASP A 194 32.72 -17.23 5.71
N HIS A 195 32.45 -16.80 6.95
CA HIS A 195 31.15 -16.29 7.39
C HIS A 195 31.04 -14.76 7.37
N LEU A 196 32.19 -14.06 7.32
CA LEU A 196 32.26 -12.61 7.30
C LEU A 196 32.43 -12.07 5.88
N ILE A 197 32.14 -10.79 5.72
CA ILE A 197 32.34 -10.05 4.47
C ILE A 197 33.14 -8.77 4.76
N PRO A 198 34.25 -8.50 4.04
CA PRO A 198 35.03 -7.29 4.25
C PRO A 198 34.20 -6.05 3.91
N ILE A 199 34.42 -4.95 4.63
CA ILE A 199 33.73 -3.68 4.45
C ILE A 199 34.44 -2.90 3.33
N ASP A 200 33.79 -2.73 2.19
CA ASP A 200 34.31 -1.96 1.06
C ASP A 200 34.20 -0.44 1.30
N TYR A 201 33.20 -0.01 2.06
CA TYR A 201 32.99 1.41 2.38
C TYR A 201 32.18 1.59 3.67
N CYS A 202 32.68 2.45 4.56
CA CYS A 202 32.01 2.88 5.78
C CYS A 202 31.87 4.41 5.81
N HIS A 203 30.66 4.89 6.11
CA HIS A 203 30.43 6.29 6.46
C HIS A 203 30.32 6.41 7.99
N LEU A 204 31.29 7.04 8.64
CA LEU A 204 31.25 7.31 10.08
C LEU A 204 30.72 8.73 10.33
N VAL A 205 29.60 8.83 11.04
CA VAL A 205 28.99 10.11 11.44
C VAL A 205 29.08 10.22 12.95
N ILE A 206 29.85 11.18 13.45
CA ILE A 206 30.01 11.41 14.89
C ILE A 206 29.19 12.63 15.29
N LEU A 207 28.18 12.40 16.14
CA LEU A 207 27.36 13.42 16.76
C LEU A 207 27.90 13.69 18.17
N ASN A 208 28.73 14.73 18.26
CA ASN A 208 29.23 15.25 19.51
C ASN A 208 28.15 16.13 20.17
N ILE A 209 27.56 15.64 21.25
CA ILE A 209 26.50 16.36 21.96
C ILE A 209 26.96 16.90 23.31
N TYR A 210 26.38 18.03 23.70
CA TYR A 210 26.66 18.71 24.97
C TYR A 210 25.42 19.45 25.51
N PRO A 211 25.34 19.71 26.82
CA PRO A 211 24.24 20.46 27.44
C PRO A 211 24.14 21.91 26.96
N ASN A 212 22.96 22.51 27.07
CA ASN A 212 22.67 23.85 26.53
C ASN A 212 23.45 25.00 27.20
N ASN A 213 23.95 24.78 28.42
CA ASN A 213 24.73 25.75 29.20
C ASN A 213 26.25 25.64 28.99
N ILE A 214 26.71 24.68 28.19
CA ILE A 214 28.13 24.44 27.90
C ILE A 214 28.40 24.79 26.44
N GLU A 215 29.58 25.36 26.16
CA GLU A 215 30.10 25.48 24.80
C GLU A 215 31.11 24.37 24.52
N SER A 216 31.00 23.77 23.34
CA SER A 216 31.92 22.71 22.93
C SER A 216 33.20 23.26 22.31
N GLN A 217 34.33 22.63 22.64
CA GLN A 217 35.62 22.87 21.98
C GLN A 217 35.80 22.00 20.72
N VAL A 218 34.80 21.19 20.35
CA VAL A 218 34.79 20.38 19.13
C VAL A 218 34.15 21.17 18.00
N THR A 219 34.84 21.23 16.86
CA THR A 219 34.38 21.92 15.66
C THR A 219 33.61 20.98 14.74
N SER A 220 32.46 21.44 14.23
CA SER A 220 31.70 20.71 13.22
C SER A 220 32.46 20.67 11.90
N GLN A 221 32.55 19.49 11.29
CA GLN A 221 33.30 19.21 10.07
C GLN A 221 32.40 18.38 9.15
N GLY A 222 32.21 18.86 7.92
CA GLY A 222 31.44 18.13 6.91
C GLY A 222 32.13 16.82 6.49
N PRO A 223 31.50 16.03 5.60
CA PRO A 223 32.03 14.75 5.16
C PRO A 223 33.43 14.90 4.55
N ARG A 224 34.41 14.21 5.15
CA ARG A 224 35.80 14.13 4.67
C ARG A 224 36.21 12.69 4.41
N GLU A 225 36.89 12.46 3.30
CA GLU A 225 37.49 11.15 3.01
C GLU A 225 38.78 11.02 3.82
N VAL A 226 38.79 10.09 4.78
CA VAL A 226 39.96 9.80 5.63
C VAL A 226 40.77 8.64 5.05
N SER A 227 40.10 7.70 4.39
CA SER A 227 40.73 6.63 3.61
C SER A 227 39.82 6.20 2.46
N SER A 228 40.34 5.38 1.54
CA SER A 228 39.58 4.85 0.38
C SER A 228 38.30 4.08 0.73
N PHE A 229 38.15 3.65 1.98
CA PHE A 229 36.99 2.91 2.48
C PHE A 229 36.33 3.59 3.69
N LEU A 230 36.77 4.80 4.09
CA LEU A 230 36.23 5.52 5.24
C LEU A 230 36.05 7.01 4.95
N THR A 231 34.80 7.45 5.03
CA THR A 231 34.43 8.88 5.08
C THR A 231 33.93 9.20 6.47
N VAL A 232 34.41 10.30 7.06
CA VAL A 232 34.04 10.76 8.41
C VAL A 232 33.35 12.11 8.33
N GLU A 233 32.28 12.28 9.09
CA GLU A 233 31.57 13.56 9.30
C GLU A 233 31.40 13.78 10.80
N VAL A 234 31.68 14.99 11.29
CA VAL A 234 31.59 15.35 12.73
C VAL A 234 30.65 16.51 12.92
N HIS A 235 29.69 16.38 13.83
CA HIS A 235 28.78 17.45 14.19
C HIS A 235 28.82 17.71 15.68
N SER A 236 29.18 18.93 16.05
CA SER A 236 29.08 19.44 17.41
C SER A 236 27.77 20.22 17.54
N ILE A 237 26.85 19.70 18.34
CA ILE A 237 25.48 20.24 18.47
C ILE A 237 25.00 20.20 19.93
N LYS A 238 24.11 21.13 20.29
CA LYS A 238 23.45 21.07 21.58
C LYS A 238 22.50 19.88 21.63
N ALA A 239 22.37 19.28 22.81
CA ALA A 239 21.54 18.09 22.98
C ALA A 239 20.08 18.34 22.59
N SER A 240 19.51 19.51 22.88
CA SER A 240 18.12 19.85 22.51
C SER A 240 17.85 19.82 21.00
N SER A 241 18.90 19.99 20.19
CA SER A 241 18.82 20.13 18.74
C SER A 241 19.20 18.84 18.00
N LEU A 242 19.55 17.78 18.73
CA LEU A 242 19.95 16.48 18.19
C LEU A 242 18.89 15.88 17.26
N HIS A 243 17.62 15.92 17.66
CA HIS A 243 16.51 15.42 16.84
C HIS A 243 16.47 16.11 15.48
N SER A 244 16.50 17.45 15.45
CA SER A 244 16.49 18.25 14.21
C SER A 244 17.66 17.91 13.30
N LYS A 245 18.86 17.73 13.87
CA LYS A 245 20.05 17.37 13.09
C LYS A 245 19.96 15.96 12.51
N LEU A 246 19.48 14.97 13.26
CA LEU A 246 19.25 13.61 12.75
C LEU A 246 18.16 13.57 11.67
N SER A 247 17.09 14.35 11.83
CA SER A 247 16.04 14.53 10.83
C SER A 247 16.54 15.19 9.54
N HIS A 248 17.57 16.04 9.61
CA HIS A 248 18.25 16.55 8.41
C HIS A 248 19.15 15.46 7.80
N LEU A 249 19.99 14.82 8.60
CA LEU A 249 20.92 13.79 8.10
C LEU A 249 20.21 12.62 7.42
N ILE A 250 18.99 12.25 7.86
CA ILE A 250 18.23 11.17 7.23
C ILE A 250 17.96 11.44 5.74
N LEU A 251 17.85 12.70 5.33
CA LEU A 251 17.58 13.10 3.95
C LEU A 251 18.75 12.71 3.03
N SER A 252 19.98 13.07 3.41
CA SER A 252 21.18 12.67 2.66
C SER A 252 21.47 11.18 2.83
N HIS A 253 21.16 10.63 4.00
CA HIS A 253 21.44 9.24 4.32
C HIS A 253 20.64 8.26 3.46
N TYR A 254 19.40 8.59 3.10
CA TYR A 254 18.47 7.71 2.37
C TYR A 254 18.00 8.27 1.03
N ASP A 255 18.57 9.37 0.55
CA ASP A 255 18.15 10.05 -0.68
C ASP A 255 16.65 10.41 -0.64
N LEU A 256 16.29 11.11 0.42
CA LEU A 256 14.92 11.58 0.67
C LEU A 256 14.79 13.06 0.32
N ALA A 257 13.57 13.45 -0.01
CA ALA A 257 13.16 14.84 -0.10
C ALA A 257 12.10 15.15 0.96
N SER A 258 12.01 16.43 1.29
CA SER A 258 10.93 16.97 2.10
C SER A 258 9.89 17.66 1.23
N THR A 259 8.62 17.44 1.57
CA THR A 259 7.47 18.19 1.05
C THR A 259 6.71 18.82 2.20
N THR A 260 6.45 20.12 2.10
CA THR A 260 5.56 20.82 3.02
C THR A 260 4.20 21.02 2.35
N VAL A 261 3.20 20.29 2.86
CA VAL A 261 1.80 20.39 2.44
C VAL A 261 1.15 21.54 3.18
N THR A 262 0.72 22.56 2.44
CA THR A 262 0.17 23.81 3.00
C THR A 262 -1.32 23.93 2.77
N GLY A 263 -1.97 24.82 3.53
CA GLY A 263 -3.38 25.16 3.30
C GLY A 263 -4.35 24.03 3.70
N ILE A 264 -3.97 23.21 4.69
CA ILE A 264 -4.78 22.11 5.19
C ILE A 264 -5.94 22.70 6.01
N PRO A 265 -7.20 22.53 5.58
CA PRO A 265 -8.35 23.12 6.28
C PRO A 265 -8.68 22.30 7.53
N MET A 266 -8.56 22.92 8.70
CA MET A 266 -8.92 22.30 9.98
C MET A 266 -9.98 23.12 10.73
N LYS A 267 -10.85 22.43 11.47
CA LYS A 267 -11.75 23.07 12.44
C LYS A 267 -11.00 23.27 13.77
N GLU A 268 -11.04 24.46 14.33
CA GLU A 268 -10.51 24.73 15.67
C GLU A 268 -11.47 24.21 16.75
N GLU A 269 -10.92 23.63 17.82
CA GLU A 269 -11.74 23.07 18.92
C GLU A 269 -12.37 24.15 19.80
N GLN A 270 -11.73 25.32 19.90
CA GLN A 270 -12.20 26.40 20.78
C GLN A 270 -13.06 27.44 20.05
N ASN A 271 -13.02 27.51 18.72
CA ASN A 271 -13.84 28.41 17.90
C ASN A 271 -14.33 27.68 16.64
N ALA A 272 -15.55 27.15 16.67
CA ALA A 272 -16.15 26.44 15.53
C ALA A 272 -16.44 27.35 14.31
N SER A 273 -16.24 28.67 14.44
CA SER A 273 -16.44 29.69 13.41
C SER A 273 -15.15 30.13 12.69
N SER A 274 -13.96 29.70 13.13
CA SER A 274 -12.68 29.96 12.46
C SER A 274 -12.04 28.67 11.94
N SER A 275 -11.66 28.66 10.66
CA SER A 275 -10.76 27.66 10.10
C SER A 275 -9.36 28.25 9.98
N ALA A 276 -8.38 27.64 10.63
CA ALA A 276 -6.97 27.95 10.43
C ALA A 276 -6.35 26.97 9.42
N ASN A 277 -5.41 27.46 8.62
CA ASN A 277 -4.62 26.66 7.70
C ASN A 277 -3.35 26.23 8.42
N TYR A 278 -3.08 24.93 8.37
CA TYR A 278 -1.86 24.36 8.93
C TYR A 278 -1.00 23.74 7.84
N ASP A 279 0.29 23.65 8.14
CA ASP A 279 1.27 23.04 7.26
C ASP A 279 1.74 21.72 7.88
N VAL A 280 1.89 20.70 7.04
CA VAL A 280 2.42 19.39 7.45
C VAL A 280 3.61 19.06 6.58
N GLU A 281 4.71 18.71 7.23
CA GLU A 281 5.92 18.27 6.56
C GLU A 281 5.96 16.74 6.47
N ILE A 282 6.26 16.24 5.27
CA ILE A 282 6.39 14.82 4.97
C ILE A 282 7.73 14.53 4.30
N PHE A 283 8.34 13.40 4.65
CA PHE A 283 9.50 12.84 3.96
C PHE A 283 9.08 11.71 3.04
N HIS A 284 9.80 11.58 1.92
CA HIS A 284 9.64 10.53 0.93
C HIS A 284 10.89 10.44 0.05
N SER A 285 10.97 9.46 -0.85
CA SER A 285 12.10 9.39 -1.81
C SER A 285 12.22 10.67 -2.63
N SER A 286 13.45 11.16 -2.82
CA SER A 286 13.75 12.35 -3.65
C SER A 286 13.27 12.18 -5.09
N ALA A 287 13.18 10.94 -5.56
CA ALA A 287 12.74 10.60 -6.89
C ALA A 287 11.31 11.08 -7.21
N ALA A 288 10.45 11.29 -6.20
CA ALA A 288 9.12 11.87 -6.35
C ALA A 288 9.16 13.26 -7.01
N HIS A 289 10.20 14.04 -6.74
CA HIS A 289 10.36 15.40 -7.24
C HIS A 289 11.09 15.50 -8.58
N THR A 290 11.57 14.38 -9.12
CA THR A 290 12.36 14.37 -10.36
C THR A 290 11.65 15.10 -11.51
N ALA A 291 10.35 14.86 -11.68
CA ALA A 291 9.56 15.45 -12.76
C ALA A 291 9.41 16.97 -12.63
N ILE A 292 9.14 17.47 -11.42
CA ILE A 292 8.94 18.91 -11.16
C ILE A 292 10.26 19.69 -11.09
N LEU A 293 11.36 19.06 -10.66
CA LEU A 293 12.67 19.72 -10.54
C LEU A 293 13.47 19.72 -11.85
N LYS A 294 13.24 18.73 -12.73
CA LYS A 294 13.80 18.72 -14.10
C LYS A 294 12.94 19.47 -15.12
N GLY A 295 11.79 19.98 -14.70
CA GLY A 295 10.90 20.79 -15.52
C GLY A 295 11.43 22.20 -15.74
N ASN A 296 10.53 23.19 -15.75
CA ASN A 296 10.91 24.59 -15.89
C ASN A 296 11.63 25.11 -14.62
N PRO A 297 12.91 25.50 -14.68
CA PRO A 297 13.68 25.93 -13.50
C PRO A 297 13.04 27.10 -12.75
N GLN A 298 12.31 27.97 -13.45
CA GLN A 298 11.61 29.11 -12.86
C GLN A 298 10.41 28.67 -12.01
N ASP A 299 9.67 27.64 -12.44
CA ASP A 299 8.56 27.09 -11.67
C ASP A 299 9.09 26.25 -10.49
N SER A 300 10.20 25.53 -10.69
CA SER A 300 10.88 24.80 -9.61
C SER A 300 11.40 25.73 -8.51
N ALA A 301 11.90 26.92 -8.85
CA ALA A 301 12.37 27.89 -7.87
C ALA A 301 11.24 28.45 -6.98
N LEU A 302 10.00 28.51 -7.47
CA LEU A 302 8.85 29.03 -6.70
C LEU A 302 8.35 28.07 -5.63
N ILE A 303 8.56 26.76 -5.82
CA ILE A 303 8.12 25.73 -4.89
C ILE A 303 9.22 25.33 -3.90
N LYS A 304 10.49 25.62 -4.20
CA LYS A 304 11.61 25.40 -3.30
C LYS A 304 11.59 26.43 -2.18
N THR A 305 11.44 25.96 -0.95
CA THR A 305 11.56 26.79 0.26
C THR A 305 12.57 26.16 1.22
N PHE A 306 12.97 26.93 2.23
CA PHE A 306 13.95 26.49 3.21
C PHE A 306 13.29 26.36 4.58
N ARG A 307 13.50 25.22 5.24
CA ARG A 307 13.14 25.02 6.64
C ARG A 307 14.31 25.46 7.49
N ARG A 308 14.06 26.40 8.41
CA ARG A 308 15.07 26.89 9.37
C ARG A 308 14.89 26.18 10.70
N PHE A 309 15.97 25.60 11.22
CA PHE A 309 16.03 25.19 12.62
C PHE A 309 16.66 26.31 13.48
N GLU A 310 16.36 26.28 14.78
CA GLU A 310 16.78 27.30 15.76
C GLU A 310 18.31 27.50 15.85
N GLU A 311 19.11 26.54 15.36
CA GLU A 311 20.58 26.62 15.32
C GLU A 311 21.16 26.97 13.94
N GLY A 312 20.35 27.48 13.01
CA GLY A 312 20.84 27.94 11.70
C GLY A 312 21.16 26.84 10.69
N SER A 313 20.79 25.58 10.96
CA SER A 313 20.75 24.56 9.92
C SER A 313 19.49 24.72 9.08
N GLU A 314 19.68 24.85 7.77
CA GLU A 314 18.61 24.97 6.80
C GLU A 314 18.66 23.78 5.84
N TYR A 315 17.48 23.25 5.47
CA TYR A 315 17.37 22.30 4.37
C TYR A 315 16.19 22.65 3.47
N GLU A 316 16.31 22.23 2.22
CA GLU A 316 15.34 22.50 1.17
C GLU A 316 14.10 21.61 1.33
N THR A 317 12.91 22.20 1.23
CA THR A 317 11.62 21.51 1.14
C THR A 317 10.81 22.03 -0.05
N VAL A 318 10.00 21.16 -0.63
CA VAL A 318 9.07 21.54 -1.70
C VAL A 318 7.71 21.88 -1.10
N THR A 319 7.25 23.10 -1.30
CA THR A 319 5.96 23.57 -0.78
C THR A 319 4.87 23.33 -1.81
N LEU A 320 3.89 22.49 -1.45
CA LEU A 320 2.74 22.18 -2.28
C LEU A 320 1.45 22.49 -1.53
N LYS A 321 0.45 23.03 -2.22
CA LYS A 321 -0.82 23.42 -1.60
C LYS A 321 -1.86 22.32 -1.67
N TRP A 322 -2.53 22.05 -0.57
CA TRP A 322 -3.68 21.16 -0.51
C TRP A 322 -4.78 21.62 -1.47
N CYS A 323 -5.27 20.70 -2.29
CA CYS A 323 -6.46 20.84 -3.11
C CYS A 323 -7.35 19.62 -2.93
N THR A 324 -8.63 19.85 -2.62
CA THR A 324 -9.63 18.77 -2.54
C THR A 324 -10.12 18.43 -3.95
N PRO A 325 -10.03 17.17 -4.42
CA PRO A 325 -10.56 16.78 -5.72
C PRO A 325 -12.07 17.05 -5.76
N ARG A 326 -12.53 17.96 -6.64
CA ARG A 326 -13.96 18.12 -6.91
C ARG A 326 -14.35 17.16 -8.02
N GLY A 327 -15.01 16.06 -7.67
CA GLY A 327 -15.60 15.14 -8.65
C GLY A 327 -14.63 14.20 -9.37
N CYS A 328 -13.37 14.07 -8.90
CA CYS A 328 -12.44 13.04 -9.39
C CYS A 328 -12.12 12.08 -8.24
N SER A 329 -12.49 10.82 -8.40
CA SER A 329 -12.08 9.71 -7.54
C SER A 329 -10.62 9.32 -7.82
N ALA A 330 -9.93 8.74 -6.84
CA ALA A 330 -8.58 8.20 -7.05
C ALA A 330 -8.53 7.10 -8.13
N SER A 331 -9.68 6.45 -8.42
CA SER A 331 -9.84 5.47 -9.50
C SER A 331 -9.92 6.08 -10.90
N GLU A 332 -10.20 7.38 -11.03
CA GLU A 332 -10.24 8.11 -12.30
C GLU A 332 -8.88 8.79 -12.61
N MET A 333 -7.83 8.45 -11.87
CA MET A 333 -6.59 9.20 -11.87
C MET A 333 -5.86 9.19 -13.21
N GLN A 334 -5.38 10.40 -13.52
CA GLN A 334 -4.41 10.74 -14.55
C GLN A 334 -3.15 9.88 -14.47
N ASN A 335 -2.43 9.79 -15.58
CA ASN A 335 -1.19 9.03 -15.74
C ASN A 335 -0.21 9.27 -14.57
N CYS A 336 -0.12 8.30 -13.67
CA CYS A 336 0.80 8.30 -12.54
C CYS A 336 2.14 7.72 -12.99
N THR A 337 3.20 8.53 -12.89
CA THR A 337 4.53 8.15 -13.39
C THR A 337 5.39 7.46 -12.33
N ALA A 338 5.12 7.74 -11.05
CA ALA A 338 5.83 7.15 -9.93
C ALA A 338 5.01 7.25 -8.64
N MET A 339 5.29 6.35 -7.70
CA MET A 339 4.61 6.28 -6.40
C MET A 339 5.63 5.94 -5.31
N TYR A 340 5.65 6.71 -4.22
CA TYR A 340 6.59 6.53 -3.12
C TYR A 340 5.88 6.61 -1.77
N ARG A 341 6.33 5.81 -0.79
CA ARG A 341 5.83 5.91 0.59
C ARG A 341 6.17 7.27 1.18
N ILE A 342 5.34 7.73 2.10
CA ILE A 342 5.58 8.95 2.86
C ILE A 342 5.58 8.68 4.36
N THR A 343 6.22 9.57 5.11
CA THR A 343 6.09 9.67 6.56
C THR A 343 6.01 11.14 6.97
N PRO A 344 5.11 11.53 7.90
CA PRO A 344 5.19 12.86 8.50
C PRO A 344 6.49 13.03 9.30
N VAL A 345 7.01 14.25 9.37
CA VAL A 345 8.16 14.57 10.25
C VAL A 345 7.71 14.61 11.70
N ASP A 346 6.63 15.34 12.00
CA ASP A 346 5.98 15.32 13.31
C ASP A 346 4.69 14.50 13.23
N VAL A 347 4.80 13.21 13.57
CA VAL A 347 3.68 12.25 13.49
C VAL A 347 2.57 12.53 14.50
N ASN A 348 2.89 13.13 15.65
CA ASN A 348 1.96 13.32 16.76
C ASN A 348 1.30 14.69 16.76
N SER A 349 1.75 15.63 15.92
CA SER A 349 1.07 16.91 15.77
C SER A 349 -0.38 16.73 15.31
N ARG A 350 -1.25 17.63 15.79
CA ARG A 350 -2.66 17.69 15.39
C ARG A 350 -2.81 17.84 13.86
N PRO A 351 -2.05 18.71 13.16
CA PRO A 351 -2.14 18.83 11.70
C PRO A 351 -1.77 17.53 10.96
N SER A 352 -0.66 16.89 11.32
CA SER A 352 -0.24 15.62 10.71
C SER A 352 -1.27 14.53 10.93
N SER A 353 -1.75 14.40 12.17
CA SER A 353 -2.80 13.45 12.53
C SER A 353 -4.07 13.67 11.70
N CYS A 354 -4.45 14.93 11.42
CA CYS A 354 -5.62 15.23 10.61
C CYS A 354 -5.42 14.81 9.14
N LEU A 355 -4.30 15.20 8.52
CA LEU A 355 -3.95 14.82 7.15
C LEU A 355 -3.92 13.30 6.99
N ILE A 356 -3.23 12.61 7.89
CA ILE A 356 -3.10 11.17 7.89
C ILE A 356 -4.46 10.49 7.98
N ASN A 357 -5.26 10.84 8.98
CA ASN A 357 -6.53 10.17 9.22
C ASN A 357 -7.48 10.44 8.05
N PHE A 358 -7.41 11.62 7.44
CA PHE A 358 -8.13 11.92 6.21
C PHE A 358 -7.76 10.94 5.09
N LEU A 359 -6.47 10.67 4.88
CA LEU A 359 -5.96 9.75 3.86
C LEU A 359 -6.30 8.28 4.17
N LEU A 360 -6.07 7.83 5.40
CA LEU A 360 -6.35 6.45 5.83
C LEU A 360 -7.84 6.09 5.79
N ASN A 361 -8.73 7.09 5.88
CA ASN A 361 -10.16 6.91 5.66
C ASN A 361 -10.56 6.71 4.18
N GLY A 362 -9.58 6.57 3.28
CA GLY A 362 -9.80 6.29 1.86
C GLY A 362 -10.03 7.52 1.00
N ARG A 363 -9.83 8.74 1.56
CA ARG A 363 -9.86 9.98 0.77
C ARG A 363 -8.47 10.27 0.21
N SER A 364 -8.42 11.09 -0.82
CA SER A 364 -7.17 11.51 -1.45
C SER A 364 -7.06 13.01 -1.53
N VAL A 365 -5.82 13.51 -1.57
CA VAL A 365 -5.49 14.93 -1.57
C VAL A 365 -4.65 15.25 -2.78
N MET A 366 -5.11 16.17 -3.62
CA MET A 366 -4.32 16.68 -4.73
C MET A 366 -3.39 17.79 -4.24
N LEU A 367 -2.17 17.80 -4.75
CA LEU A 367 -1.14 18.77 -4.39
C LEU A 367 -0.88 19.71 -5.56
N GLU A 368 -1.22 20.98 -5.35
CA GLU A 368 -1.13 22.05 -6.31
C GLU A 368 0.23 22.76 -6.20
N MET A 369 0.86 23.01 -7.35
CA MET A 369 2.00 23.91 -7.48
C MET A 369 1.60 25.20 -8.21
N ALA A 370 2.18 26.33 -7.79
CA ALA A 370 2.03 27.61 -8.48
C ALA A 370 2.94 27.67 -9.72
N ARG A 371 2.49 28.32 -10.80
CA ARG A 371 3.31 28.60 -11.99
C ARG A 371 3.62 30.08 -12.13
N LYS A 372 4.82 30.41 -12.66
CA LYS A 372 5.24 31.79 -12.91
C LYS A 372 4.36 32.52 -13.92
N ALA A 373 3.88 31.81 -14.94
CA ALA A 373 3.03 32.36 -16.01
C ALA A 373 1.60 32.74 -15.53
N GLY A 374 1.31 32.59 -14.24
CA GLY A 374 -0.04 32.66 -13.70
C GLY A 374 -0.77 31.33 -13.91
N GLY A 375 -1.48 30.89 -12.88
CA GLY A 375 -2.19 29.60 -12.89
C GLY A 375 -1.60 28.58 -11.94
N LYS A 376 -2.30 27.44 -11.88
CA LYS A 376 -2.11 26.38 -10.88
C LYS A 376 -2.08 25.05 -11.59
N THR A 377 -1.24 24.13 -11.14
CA THR A 377 -1.20 22.78 -11.70
C THR A 377 -1.11 21.76 -10.59
N ILE A 378 -1.87 20.68 -10.73
CA ILE A 378 -1.80 19.54 -9.84
C ILE A 378 -0.57 18.73 -10.25
N SER A 379 0.38 18.57 -9.34
CA SER A 379 1.64 17.86 -9.60
C SER A 379 1.71 16.50 -8.91
N HIS A 380 1.05 16.36 -7.77
CA HIS A 380 1.09 15.14 -6.98
C HIS A 380 -0.28 14.80 -6.39
N LEU A 381 -0.44 13.53 -5.98
CA LEU A 381 -1.57 13.07 -5.18
C LEU A 381 -1.06 12.32 -3.93
N LEU A 382 -1.62 12.64 -2.77
CA LEU A 382 -1.52 11.79 -1.59
C LEU A 382 -2.73 10.86 -1.52
N ALA A 383 -2.49 9.56 -1.43
CA ALA A 383 -3.53 8.56 -1.25
C ALA A 383 -3.01 7.38 -0.42
N ALA A 384 -3.93 6.72 0.29
CA ALA A 384 -3.62 5.52 1.05
C ALA A 384 -3.99 4.26 0.28
N HIS A 385 -3.09 3.28 0.29
CA HIS A 385 -3.29 1.94 -0.29
C HIS A 385 -3.00 0.89 0.78
N GLY A 386 -4.01 0.11 1.18
CA GLY A 386 -3.80 -0.99 2.12
C GLY A 386 -3.34 -0.57 3.54
N GLY A 387 -3.54 0.68 3.94
CA GLY A 387 -3.09 1.22 5.23
C GLY A 387 -1.74 1.94 5.20
N GLU A 388 -1.05 1.91 4.05
CA GLU A 388 0.16 2.71 3.81
C GLU A 388 -0.18 3.95 2.99
N ILE A 389 0.54 5.05 3.20
CA ILE A 389 0.29 6.32 2.51
C ILE A 389 1.39 6.58 1.47
N PHE A 390 0.98 6.99 0.28
CA PHE A 390 1.88 7.24 -0.84
C PHE A 390 1.69 8.62 -1.45
N ILE A 391 2.80 9.21 -1.88
CA ILE A 391 2.85 10.34 -2.80
C ILE A 391 2.98 9.82 -4.23
N HIS A 392 2.06 10.23 -5.08
CA HIS A 392 1.99 9.87 -6.50
C HIS A 392 2.45 11.06 -7.33
N THR A 393 3.38 10.86 -8.25
CA THR A 393 3.86 11.89 -9.18
C THR A 393 2.99 11.88 -10.44
N LEU A 394 2.30 12.98 -10.68
CA LEU A 394 1.40 13.15 -11.82
C LEU A 394 2.11 13.88 -12.97
N SER A 395 1.68 13.58 -14.20
CA SER A 395 2.14 14.33 -15.37
C SER A 395 1.62 15.77 -15.32
N THR A 396 2.52 16.74 -15.22
CA THR A 396 2.21 18.18 -15.30
C THR A 396 2.31 18.74 -16.72
N ALA A 397 2.87 17.94 -17.64
CA ALA A 397 3.00 18.24 -19.05
C ALA A 397 1.73 17.85 -19.81
N ARG A 398 1.54 18.50 -20.97
CA ARG A 398 0.50 18.14 -21.92
C ARG A 398 0.69 16.68 -22.34
N SER A 399 -0.38 15.89 -22.29
CA SER A 399 -0.31 14.49 -22.72
C SER A 399 -0.08 14.43 -24.22
N VAL A 400 0.85 13.59 -24.68
CA VAL A 400 0.98 13.26 -26.11
C VAL A 400 -0.24 12.47 -26.63
N LEU A 401 -1.07 11.97 -25.72
CA LEU A 401 -2.33 11.26 -26.00
C LEU A 401 -3.55 12.18 -25.82
N GLU A 402 -3.34 13.49 -25.67
CA GLU A 402 -4.45 14.44 -25.71
C GLU A 402 -5.02 14.49 -27.13
N ASP A 403 -6.34 14.52 -27.25
CA ASP A 403 -7.08 14.46 -28.53
C ASP A 403 -6.81 13.15 -29.32
N PRO A 404 -7.16 11.97 -28.76
CA PRO A 404 -7.01 10.72 -29.49
C PRO A 404 -7.95 10.68 -30.70
N PRO A 405 -7.57 9.96 -31.79
CA PRO A 405 -8.45 9.78 -32.94
C PRO A 405 -9.83 9.25 -32.52
N SER A 406 -10.88 9.74 -33.19
CA SER A 406 -12.24 9.29 -32.88
C SER A 406 -12.38 7.79 -33.11
N ILE A 407 -12.95 7.08 -32.12
CA ILE A 407 -13.24 5.64 -32.24
C ILE A 407 -14.13 5.37 -33.47
N SER A 408 -15.03 6.29 -33.81
CA SER A 408 -15.94 6.15 -34.97
C SER A 408 -15.25 6.20 -36.34
N GLU A 409 -14.05 6.78 -36.40
CA GLU A 409 -13.24 6.91 -37.62
C GLU A 409 -12.22 5.79 -37.76
N GLY A 410 -11.94 5.07 -36.66
CA GLY A 410 -11.03 3.93 -36.62
C GLY A 410 -11.63 2.63 -37.16
N CYS A 411 -10.82 1.56 -37.08
CA CYS A 411 -11.24 0.21 -37.46
C CYS A 411 -12.44 -0.24 -36.61
N GLY A 412 -13.54 -0.61 -37.27
CA GLY A 412 -14.77 -1.03 -36.59
C GLY A 412 -15.60 0.12 -36.01
N GLY A 413 -15.22 1.38 -36.21
CA GLY A 413 -15.94 2.55 -35.68
C GLY A 413 -17.32 2.80 -36.27
N ARG A 414 -17.61 2.21 -37.44
CA ARG A 414 -18.91 2.26 -38.12
C ARG A 414 -19.87 1.15 -37.71
N VAL A 415 -19.40 0.17 -36.94
CA VAL A 415 -20.23 -0.93 -36.42
C VAL A 415 -21.01 -0.40 -35.22
N THR A 416 -22.34 -0.53 -35.27
CA THR A 416 -23.25 0.06 -34.28
C THR A 416 -23.85 -0.96 -33.31
N ASP A 417 -23.67 -2.26 -33.58
CA ASP A 417 -24.34 -3.36 -32.88
C ASP A 417 -23.37 -4.21 -32.05
N TYR A 418 -22.34 -3.60 -31.47
CA TYR A 418 -21.43 -4.30 -30.55
C TYR A 418 -22.15 -4.80 -29.30
N ARG A 419 -21.76 -6.00 -28.84
CA ARG A 419 -22.25 -6.63 -27.60
C ARG A 419 -21.56 -6.06 -26.35
N ILE A 420 -21.60 -4.73 -26.18
CA ILE A 420 -20.88 -4.02 -25.11
C ILE A 420 -21.32 -4.49 -23.72
N THR A 421 -22.63 -4.65 -23.50
CA THR A 421 -23.19 -5.09 -22.20
C THR A 421 -22.71 -6.50 -21.85
N ASP A 422 -22.71 -7.43 -22.80
CA ASP A 422 -22.28 -8.82 -22.60
C ASP A 422 -20.78 -8.88 -22.35
N PHE A 423 -20.00 -8.08 -23.08
CA PHE A 423 -18.56 -7.95 -22.83
C PHE A 423 -18.28 -7.37 -21.45
N GLY A 424 -19.07 -6.39 -21.00
CA GLY A 424 -18.99 -5.86 -19.64
C GLY A 424 -19.28 -6.93 -18.57
N THR A 425 -20.20 -7.86 -18.83
CA THR A 425 -20.45 -9.01 -17.97
C THR A 425 -19.28 -10.00 -17.99
N LEU A 426 -18.71 -10.28 -19.17
CA LEU A 426 -17.51 -11.11 -19.30
C LEU A 426 -16.34 -10.55 -18.48
N ILE A 427 -16.09 -9.23 -18.55
CA ILE A 427 -15.07 -8.55 -17.75
C ILE A 427 -15.35 -8.76 -16.26
N ARG A 428 -16.58 -8.46 -15.80
CA ARG A 428 -16.97 -8.60 -14.39
C ARG A 428 -16.77 -10.03 -13.86
N ASN A 429 -17.09 -11.04 -14.66
CA ASN A 429 -16.96 -12.45 -14.29
C ASN A 429 -15.50 -12.94 -14.24
N ASN A 430 -14.57 -12.18 -14.82
CA ASN A 430 -13.15 -12.52 -14.92
C ASN A 430 -12.23 -11.48 -14.22
N ILE A 431 -12.76 -10.70 -13.28
CA ILE A 431 -11.95 -9.80 -12.44
C ILE A 431 -10.94 -10.62 -11.64
N LEU A 432 -9.67 -10.21 -11.70
CA LEU A 432 -8.60 -10.83 -10.92
C LEU A 432 -8.73 -10.49 -9.44
N VAL A 433 -8.53 -11.48 -8.58
CA VAL A 433 -8.57 -11.34 -7.12
C VAL A 433 -7.25 -11.84 -6.52
N PRO A 434 -6.61 -11.07 -5.61
CA PRO A 434 -5.41 -11.54 -4.91
C PRO A 434 -5.73 -12.74 -4.01
N LEU A 435 -5.02 -13.85 -4.22
CA LEU A 435 -5.12 -15.03 -3.34
C LEU A 435 -4.07 -14.92 -2.23
N LYS A 436 -4.48 -15.21 -0.98
CA LYS A 436 -3.53 -15.33 0.13
C LYS A 436 -2.66 -16.57 -0.10
N ARG A 437 -1.33 -16.40 -0.09
CA ARG A 437 -0.39 -17.52 -0.20
C ARG A 437 -0.59 -18.47 0.98
N THR A 438 -1.09 -19.68 0.73
CA THR A 438 -0.99 -20.79 1.67
C THR A 438 0.31 -21.53 1.40
N SER A 439 1.06 -21.84 2.46
CA SER A 439 2.38 -22.50 2.43
C SER A 439 2.41 -23.86 1.73
N THR A 440 1.25 -24.43 1.41
CA THR A 440 1.08 -25.77 0.82
C THR A 440 0.56 -25.76 -0.62
N SER A 441 0.29 -24.59 -1.22
CA SER A 441 -0.17 -24.52 -2.61
C SER A 441 0.99 -24.26 -3.56
N ASN A 442 1.17 -25.13 -4.56
CA ASN A 442 2.02 -24.83 -5.71
C ASN A 442 1.45 -23.59 -6.40
N THR A 443 2.07 -22.43 -6.15
CA THR A 443 1.62 -21.12 -6.67
C THR A 443 1.97 -20.90 -8.15
N ASP A 444 2.74 -21.81 -8.74
CA ASP A 444 3.10 -21.75 -10.14
C ASP A 444 1.87 -21.91 -11.04
N GLY A 445 1.72 -20.97 -11.97
CA GLY A 445 0.68 -21.00 -12.99
C GLY A 445 -0.69 -20.43 -12.59
N LEU A 446 -0.86 -19.72 -11.47
CA LEU A 446 -2.17 -19.08 -11.17
C LEU A 446 -2.61 -18.06 -12.23
N VAL A 447 -1.68 -17.23 -12.70
CA VAL A 447 -1.93 -16.30 -13.82
C VAL A 447 -2.22 -17.09 -15.10
N GLU A 448 -1.51 -18.19 -15.31
CA GLU A 448 -1.73 -19.07 -16.46
C GLU A 448 -3.12 -19.70 -16.44
N LYS A 449 -3.57 -20.19 -15.29
CA LYS A 449 -4.93 -20.70 -15.09
C LYS A 449 -6.00 -19.64 -15.41
N MET A 450 -5.77 -18.40 -15.01
CA MET A 450 -6.68 -17.30 -15.36
C MET A 450 -6.64 -16.98 -16.86
N ARG A 451 -5.48 -17.09 -17.52
CA ARG A 451 -5.36 -16.96 -18.97
C ARG A 451 -6.10 -18.08 -19.70
N SER A 452 -5.88 -19.34 -19.33
CA SER A 452 -6.59 -20.49 -19.90
C SER A 452 -8.09 -20.40 -19.67
N ARG A 453 -8.53 -19.89 -18.53
CA ARG A 453 -9.95 -19.59 -18.28
C ARG A 453 -10.48 -18.56 -19.27
N LEU A 454 -9.79 -17.42 -19.43
CA LEU A 454 -10.24 -16.38 -20.36
C LEU A 454 -10.27 -16.92 -21.80
N GLU A 455 -9.26 -17.69 -22.20
CA GLU A 455 -9.20 -18.37 -23.49
C GLU A 455 -10.43 -19.25 -23.71
N ARG A 456 -10.82 -20.08 -22.74
CA ARG A 456 -12.06 -20.87 -22.84
C ARG A 456 -13.29 -19.99 -23.03
N HIS A 457 -13.43 -18.91 -22.26
CA HIS A 457 -14.57 -17.99 -22.40
C HIS A 457 -14.59 -17.24 -23.74
N THR A 458 -13.46 -17.14 -24.45
CA THR A 458 -13.35 -16.39 -25.71
C THR A 458 -13.11 -17.25 -26.95
N LYS A 459 -13.04 -18.60 -26.83
CA LYS A 459 -12.92 -19.53 -27.97
C LYS A 459 -13.97 -19.29 -29.05
N TYR A 460 -15.22 -19.08 -28.63
CA TYR A 460 -16.31 -18.65 -29.51
C TYR A 460 -17.08 -17.50 -28.85
N TRP A 461 -16.71 -16.26 -29.19
CA TRP A 461 -17.32 -15.05 -28.65
C TRP A 461 -17.60 -14.02 -29.76
N PRO A 462 -18.77 -14.08 -30.42
CA PRO A 462 -19.16 -13.12 -31.45
C PRO A 462 -19.26 -11.71 -30.88
N MET A 463 -18.59 -10.74 -31.51
CA MET A 463 -18.49 -9.35 -31.02
C MET A 463 -19.71 -8.48 -31.28
N THR A 464 -20.56 -8.84 -32.24
CA THR A 464 -21.73 -8.06 -32.66
C THR A 464 -23.01 -8.87 -32.55
N PHE A 465 -24.14 -8.20 -32.31
CA PHE A 465 -25.46 -8.85 -32.23
C PHE A 465 -25.85 -9.50 -33.56
N SER A 466 -25.47 -8.91 -34.70
CA SER A 466 -25.73 -9.46 -36.04
C SER A 466 -24.98 -10.75 -36.37
N ARG A 467 -23.90 -11.09 -35.62
CA ARG A 467 -23.05 -12.27 -35.89
C ARG A 467 -23.42 -13.49 -35.07
N THR A 468 -24.46 -13.43 -34.25
CA THR A 468 -24.89 -14.54 -33.41
C THR A 468 -26.41 -14.54 -33.29
N LEU A 469 -27.00 -15.72 -33.40
CA LEU A 469 -28.39 -16.00 -33.03
C LEU A 469 -28.44 -16.63 -31.65
N MET A 470 -27.48 -17.50 -31.34
CA MET A 470 -27.39 -18.26 -30.09
C MET A 470 -27.39 -17.35 -28.87
N PHE A 471 -26.50 -16.36 -28.82
CA PHE A 471 -26.38 -15.47 -27.66
C PHE A 471 -27.50 -14.41 -27.56
N ASN A 472 -28.36 -14.30 -28.58
CA ASN A 472 -29.52 -13.41 -28.56
C ASN A 472 -30.77 -14.10 -28.00
N LEU A 473 -30.73 -15.42 -27.84
CA LEU A 473 -31.87 -16.24 -27.44
C LEU A 473 -31.77 -16.63 -25.96
N LYS A 474 -32.68 -16.09 -25.15
CA LYS A 474 -32.78 -16.44 -23.72
C LYS A 474 -33.11 -17.92 -23.47
N HIS A 475 -33.74 -18.59 -24.44
CA HIS A 475 -34.09 -20.02 -24.32
C HIS A 475 -32.88 -20.94 -24.31
N ILE A 476 -31.70 -20.42 -24.69
CA ILE A 476 -30.45 -21.17 -24.72
C ILE A 476 -29.72 -21.07 -23.38
N ASP A 477 -30.02 -20.08 -22.55
CA ASP A 477 -29.47 -20.00 -21.20
C ASP A 477 -30.00 -21.17 -20.35
N PRO A 478 -29.16 -21.87 -19.56
CA PRO A 478 -27.76 -21.60 -19.23
C PRO A 478 -26.67 -22.30 -20.08
N LEU A 479 -26.97 -22.89 -21.24
CA LEU A 479 -26.02 -23.69 -22.05
C LEU A 479 -24.65 -23.01 -22.27
N PRO A 480 -24.57 -21.72 -22.67
CA PRO A 480 -23.28 -21.09 -22.94
C PRO A 480 -22.46 -20.84 -21.67
N GLU A 481 -23.11 -20.67 -20.51
CA GLU A 481 -22.44 -20.49 -19.22
C GLU A 481 -21.87 -21.81 -18.67
N ILE A 482 -22.51 -22.93 -19.00
CA ILE A 482 -22.07 -24.26 -18.58
C ILE A 482 -20.88 -24.72 -19.43
N MET A 483 -20.96 -24.60 -20.75
CA MET A 483 -19.94 -25.12 -21.69
C MET A 483 -18.56 -24.45 -21.60
N VAL A 484 -18.46 -23.30 -20.94
CA VAL A 484 -17.19 -22.59 -20.70
C VAL A 484 -16.46 -23.05 -19.42
N LYS A 485 -17.07 -23.95 -18.63
CA LYS A 485 -16.45 -24.55 -17.45
C LYS A 485 -15.30 -25.49 -17.84
N ASP A 486 -14.46 -25.81 -16.86
CA ASP A 486 -13.33 -26.73 -17.05
C ASP A 486 -13.82 -28.18 -17.16
N GLU A 487 -14.73 -28.55 -16.27
CA GLU A 487 -15.39 -29.85 -16.21
C GLU A 487 -16.90 -29.65 -16.01
N LEU A 488 -17.70 -30.62 -16.47
CA LEU A 488 -19.16 -30.62 -16.32
C LEU A 488 -19.58 -31.75 -15.39
N THR A 489 -20.57 -31.48 -14.54
CA THR A 489 -21.24 -32.51 -13.74
C THR A 489 -22.31 -33.22 -14.57
N THR A 490 -22.73 -34.41 -14.12
CA THR A 490 -23.79 -35.19 -14.79
C THR A 490 -25.12 -34.43 -14.86
N GLU A 491 -25.42 -33.63 -13.84
CA GLU A 491 -26.62 -32.77 -13.82
C GLU A 491 -26.53 -31.65 -14.86
N GLU A 492 -25.36 -31.01 -14.97
CA GLU A 492 -25.11 -29.97 -15.98
C GLU A 492 -25.20 -30.52 -17.41
N VAL A 493 -24.69 -31.73 -17.65
CA VAL A 493 -24.84 -32.43 -18.93
C VAL A 493 -26.32 -32.67 -19.25
N LEU A 494 -27.11 -33.11 -18.26
CA LEU A 494 -28.55 -33.32 -18.45
C LEU A 494 -29.27 -32.00 -18.77
N GLN A 495 -28.94 -30.92 -18.08
CA GLN A 495 -29.48 -29.58 -18.37
C GLN A 495 -29.14 -29.14 -19.81
N CYS A 496 -27.90 -29.33 -20.26
CA CYS A 496 -27.52 -29.04 -21.63
C CYS A 496 -28.34 -29.85 -22.65
N LYS A 497 -28.54 -31.15 -22.40
CA LYS A 497 -29.37 -32.01 -23.25
C LYS A 497 -30.84 -31.57 -23.27
N GLN A 498 -31.41 -31.21 -22.13
CA GLN A 498 -32.77 -30.69 -22.01
C GLN A 498 -32.99 -29.42 -22.86
N ILE A 499 -32.02 -28.50 -22.86
CA ILE A 499 -32.08 -27.28 -23.68
C ILE A 499 -32.07 -27.64 -25.17
N ILE A 500 -31.21 -28.57 -25.60
CA ILE A 500 -31.16 -29.04 -27.00
C ILE A 500 -32.50 -29.68 -27.40
N PHE A 501 -33.09 -30.55 -26.57
CA PHE A 501 -34.39 -31.15 -26.87
C PHE A 501 -35.54 -30.13 -26.84
N SER A 502 -35.47 -29.12 -25.98
CA SER A 502 -36.45 -28.02 -25.94
C SER A 502 -36.42 -27.21 -27.25
N LEU A 503 -35.23 -26.87 -27.75
CA LEU A 503 -35.06 -26.18 -29.03
C LEU A 503 -35.59 -27.02 -30.21
N LEU A 504 -35.36 -28.33 -30.19
CA LEU A 504 -35.91 -29.26 -31.17
C LEU A 504 -37.45 -29.29 -31.12
N GLY A 505 -38.03 -29.23 -29.92
CA GLY A 505 -39.47 -29.10 -29.72
C GLY A 505 -40.04 -27.79 -30.26
N LEU A 506 -39.31 -26.67 -30.13
CA LEU A 506 -39.71 -25.37 -30.68
C LEU A 506 -39.66 -25.36 -32.23
N GLU A 507 -38.64 -26.01 -32.81
CA GLU A 507 -38.53 -26.20 -34.26
C GLU A 507 -39.67 -27.07 -34.80
N ALA A 508 -39.96 -28.20 -34.14
CA ALA A 508 -41.05 -29.10 -34.52
C ALA A 508 -42.43 -28.44 -34.45
N LYS A 509 -42.63 -27.50 -33.51
CA LYS A 509 -43.85 -26.68 -33.40
C LYS A 509 -43.86 -25.49 -34.37
N HIS A 510 -42.79 -25.29 -35.14
CA HIS A 510 -42.59 -24.16 -36.05
C HIS A 510 -42.77 -22.78 -35.37
N GLU A 511 -42.41 -22.69 -34.08
CA GLU A 511 -42.50 -21.44 -33.32
C GLU A 511 -41.44 -20.43 -33.80
N ALA A 512 -41.80 -19.15 -33.85
CA ALA A 512 -40.87 -18.11 -34.27
C ALA A 512 -39.86 -17.81 -33.15
N LEU A 513 -38.56 -17.84 -33.48
CA LEU A 513 -37.50 -17.46 -32.55
C LEU A 513 -37.63 -15.97 -32.19
N PRO A 514 -37.65 -15.61 -30.88
CA PRO A 514 -37.75 -14.22 -30.43
C PRO A 514 -36.40 -13.52 -30.60
N LEU A 515 -36.04 -13.21 -31.84
CA LEU A 515 -34.83 -12.46 -32.15
C LEU A 515 -35.08 -10.96 -31.97
N PRO A 516 -34.13 -10.20 -31.39
CA PRO A 516 -34.18 -8.74 -31.43
C PRO A 516 -34.30 -8.28 -32.88
N ASN A 517 -35.11 -7.26 -33.17
CA ASN A 517 -35.37 -6.75 -34.53
C ASN A 517 -34.04 -6.40 -35.25
N ILE A 518 -33.47 -7.37 -35.95
CA ILE A 518 -32.39 -7.16 -36.91
C ILE A 518 -33.06 -6.47 -38.10
N GLY A 519 -32.80 -5.17 -38.23
CA GLY A 519 -33.51 -4.29 -39.13
C GLY A 519 -33.50 -4.76 -40.59
N GLY A 520 -34.68 -4.66 -41.23
CA GLY A 520 -34.80 -4.50 -42.67
C GLY A 520 -35.10 -5.76 -43.47
N GLY A 521 -36.39 -6.03 -43.70
CA GLY A 521 -36.82 -6.83 -44.85
C GLY A 521 -38.26 -7.30 -44.74
N ARG A 522 -39.20 -6.61 -45.38
CA ARG A 522 -40.53 -7.15 -45.70
C ARG A 522 -40.35 -8.28 -46.73
N GLY A 523 -40.75 -9.51 -46.41
CA GLY A 523 -40.88 -10.59 -47.41
C GLY A 523 -40.77 -12.02 -46.87
N GLY A 524 -41.89 -12.75 -46.89
CA GLY A 524 -41.98 -14.21 -46.82
C GLY A 524 -41.81 -14.85 -45.43
N GLU A 525 -42.91 -15.04 -44.70
CA GLU A 525 -42.93 -15.55 -43.31
C GLU A 525 -42.63 -17.06 -43.13
N GLY A 526 -42.50 -17.85 -44.21
CA GLY A 526 -42.22 -19.29 -44.15
C GLY A 526 -40.74 -19.64 -44.18
N GLY A 527 -40.06 -19.31 -45.29
CA GLY A 527 -38.67 -19.74 -45.54
C GLY A 527 -37.61 -19.10 -44.65
N ARG A 528 -37.86 -17.90 -44.10
CA ARG A 528 -36.92 -17.27 -43.16
C ARG A 528 -36.85 -17.99 -41.81
N ARG A 529 -37.92 -18.65 -41.38
CA ARG A 529 -37.95 -19.32 -40.07
C ARG A 529 -37.10 -20.58 -40.08
N GLU A 530 -37.27 -21.42 -41.09
CA GLU A 530 -36.46 -22.63 -41.29
C GLU A 530 -34.98 -22.27 -41.47
N GLU A 531 -34.69 -21.18 -42.19
CA GLU A 531 -33.32 -20.68 -42.32
C GLU A 531 -32.73 -20.18 -40.98
N HIS A 532 -33.52 -19.53 -40.12
CA HIS A 532 -33.05 -19.10 -38.80
C HIS A 532 -32.74 -20.29 -37.88
N TYR A 533 -33.57 -21.35 -37.88
CA TYR A 533 -33.27 -22.57 -37.11
C TYR A 533 -32.03 -23.28 -37.65
N ARG A 534 -31.88 -23.38 -38.98
CA ARG A 534 -30.66 -23.93 -39.60
C ARG A 534 -29.40 -23.17 -39.17
N LEU A 535 -29.42 -21.84 -39.25
CA LEU A 535 -28.29 -21.00 -38.84
C LEU A 535 -28.02 -21.10 -37.33
N LEU A 536 -29.06 -21.22 -36.52
CA LEU A 536 -28.94 -21.43 -35.08
C LEU A 536 -28.27 -22.77 -34.76
N TRP A 537 -28.69 -23.86 -35.40
CA TRP A 537 -28.10 -25.17 -35.19
C TRP A 537 -26.64 -25.25 -35.65
N ASP A 538 -26.32 -24.63 -36.78
CA ASP A 538 -24.93 -24.54 -37.25
C ASP A 538 -24.04 -23.73 -36.30
N GLU A 539 -24.59 -22.66 -35.70
CA GLU A 539 -23.90 -21.89 -34.67
C GLU A 539 -23.71 -22.69 -33.36
N ILE A 540 -24.75 -23.36 -32.87
CA ILE A 540 -24.66 -24.19 -31.66
C ILE A 540 -23.66 -25.32 -31.88
N GLU A 541 -23.68 -26.00 -33.02
CA GLU A 541 -22.70 -27.04 -33.35
C GLU A 541 -21.28 -26.49 -33.37
N THR A 542 -21.08 -25.33 -34.00
CA THR A 542 -19.78 -24.64 -34.03
C THR A 542 -19.33 -24.32 -32.61
N PHE A 543 -20.20 -23.76 -31.78
CA PHE A 543 -19.91 -23.48 -30.37
C PHE A 543 -19.50 -24.75 -29.61
N LEU A 544 -20.32 -25.81 -29.65
CA LEU A 544 -20.03 -27.06 -28.94
C LEU A 544 -18.71 -27.71 -29.40
N LYS A 545 -18.39 -27.66 -30.71
CA LYS A 545 -17.11 -28.18 -31.23
C LYS A 545 -15.88 -27.49 -30.63
N HIS A 546 -15.94 -26.17 -30.41
CA HIS A 546 -14.82 -25.45 -29.79
C HIS A 546 -14.59 -25.84 -28.31
N HIS A 547 -15.62 -26.38 -27.65
CA HIS A 547 -15.62 -26.76 -26.24
C HIS A 547 -15.56 -28.27 -25.99
N ALA A 548 -15.75 -29.11 -27.01
CA ALA A 548 -15.79 -30.57 -26.88
C ALA A 548 -14.51 -31.18 -26.28
N ASN A 549 -13.35 -30.60 -26.61
CA ASN A 549 -12.05 -31.08 -26.13
C ASN A 549 -11.76 -30.73 -24.66
N ASN A 550 -12.64 -30.00 -23.97
CA ASN A 550 -12.41 -29.60 -22.58
C ASN A 550 -12.56 -30.80 -21.62
N SER A 551 -13.56 -31.67 -21.83
CA SER A 551 -13.72 -32.92 -21.08
C SER A 551 -14.60 -33.94 -21.83
N ALA A 552 -14.60 -35.21 -21.41
CA ALA A 552 -15.46 -36.25 -21.97
C ALA A 552 -16.96 -35.88 -21.89
N ALA A 553 -17.37 -35.19 -20.81
CA ALA A 553 -18.73 -34.70 -20.63
C ALA A 553 -19.11 -33.61 -21.66
N HIS A 554 -18.18 -32.74 -22.06
CA HIS A 554 -18.42 -31.77 -23.14
C HIS A 554 -18.59 -32.46 -24.49
N THR A 555 -17.83 -33.54 -24.73
CA THR A 555 -17.99 -34.38 -25.94
C THR A 555 -19.34 -35.09 -25.97
N GLU A 556 -19.85 -35.53 -24.81
CA GLU A 556 -21.18 -36.14 -24.69
C GLU A 556 -22.32 -35.18 -25.10
N VAL A 557 -22.22 -33.90 -24.72
CA VAL A 557 -23.19 -32.87 -25.14
C VAL A 557 -23.14 -32.65 -26.66
N LEU A 558 -21.95 -32.64 -27.26
CA LEU A 558 -21.79 -32.53 -28.71
C LEU A 558 -22.38 -33.74 -29.44
N ASN A 559 -22.12 -34.96 -28.95
CA ASN A 559 -22.66 -36.18 -29.55
C ASN A 559 -24.19 -36.20 -29.53
N CYS A 560 -24.81 -35.74 -28.43
CA CYS A 560 -26.27 -35.59 -28.35
C CYS A 560 -26.81 -34.70 -29.48
N LEU A 561 -26.16 -33.56 -29.76
CA LEU A 561 -26.56 -32.68 -30.86
C LEU A 561 -26.41 -33.36 -32.23
N LEU A 562 -25.27 -34.04 -32.46
CA LEU A 562 -24.99 -34.71 -33.73
C LEU A 562 -25.95 -35.88 -33.99
N GLU A 563 -26.35 -36.62 -32.96
CA GLU A 563 -27.35 -37.68 -33.05
C GLU A 563 -28.73 -37.14 -33.45
N ILE A 564 -29.12 -35.98 -32.91
CA ILE A 564 -30.37 -35.31 -33.29
C ILE A 564 -30.31 -34.84 -34.76
N ARG A 565 -29.16 -34.31 -35.22
CA ARG A 565 -29.00 -33.82 -36.59
C ARG A 565 -28.88 -34.93 -37.65
N ASN A 566 -28.35 -36.10 -37.29
CA ASN A 566 -28.15 -37.22 -38.21
C ASN A 566 -29.38 -38.13 -38.38
N LYS A 567 -30.44 -37.94 -37.58
CA LYS A 567 -31.70 -38.66 -37.78
C LYS A 567 -32.46 -38.10 -38.98
N ASP A 568 -32.38 -38.80 -40.12
CA ASP A 568 -33.26 -38.58 -41.26
C ASP A 568 -34.74 -38.72 -40.86
N GLU A 569 -35.64 -38.07 -41.61
CA GLU A 569 -37.09 -37.90 -41.34
C GLU A 569 -37.89 -39.16 -40.96
N LYS A 570 -37.33 -40.38 -41.08
CA LYS A 570 -38.00 -41.64 -40.79
C LYS A 570 -38.10 -42.01 -39.31
N ASP A 571 -37.31 -41.39 -38.43
CA ASP A 571 -37.29 -41.71 -36.98
C ASP A 571 -37.99 -40.66 -36.09
N LYS A 572 -38.77 -39.74 -36.68
CA LYS A 572 -39.57 -38.72 -35.95
C LYS A 572 -40.49 -39.32 -34.88
N VAL A 573 -40.90 -40.59 -35.03
CA VAL A 573 -41.81 -41.28 -34.12
C VAL A 573 -41.15 -41.70 -32.80
N GLU A 574 -39.86 -42.04 -32.80
CA GLU A 574 -39.12 -42.40 -31.57
C GLU A 574 -38.72 -41.16 -30.76
N LEU A 575 -38.49 -40.03 -31.44
CA LEU A 575 -38.15 -38.75 -30.82
C LEU A 575 -39.34 -38.15 -30.04
N ASP A 576 -40.57 -38.29 -30.57
CA ASP A 576 -41.81 -37.94 -29.87
C ASP A 576 -42.03 -38.79 -28.61
N GLN A 577 -41.51 -40.02 -28.59
CA GLN A 577 -41.58 -40.90 -27.43
C GLN A 577 -40.58 -40.50 -26.34
N ALA A 578 -39.35 -40.14 -26.72
CA ALA A 578 -38.33 -39.61 -25.79
C ALA A 578 -38.73 -38.24 -25.19
N LEU A 579 -39.38 -37.36 -25.97
CA LEU A 579 -39.93 -36.09 -25.49
C LEU A 579 -41.04 -36.28 -24.44
N ARG A 580 -41.89 -37.32 -24.60
CA ARG A 580 -42.92 -37.67 -23.60
C ARG A 580 -42.34 -38.25 -22.32
N GLU A 581 -41.22 -38.97 -22.39
CA GLU A 581 -40.53 -39.49 -21.22
C GLU A 581 -39.86 -38.37 -20.41
N LEU A 582 -39.29 -37.34 -21.07
CA LEU A 582 -38.74 -36.14 -20.40
C LEU A 582 -39.82 -35.27 -19.72
N ASP A 583 -41.00 -35.15 -20.33
CA ASP A 583 -42.14 -34.43 -19.75
C ASP A 583 -42.72 -35.13 -18.49
N SER A 584 -42.41 -36.41 -18.31
CA SER A 584 -42.84 -37.18 -17.14
C SER A 584 -42.00 -36.92 -15.88
N PHE A 585 -40.74 -36.49 -16.03
CA PHE A 585 -39.87 -36.10 -14.91
C PHE A 585 -40.16 -34.69 -14.36
N SER A 586 -40.78 -33.81 -15.15
CA SER A 586 -41.06 -32.42 -14.75
C SER A 586 -42.34 -32.25 -13.92
N LYS A 587 -43.04 -33.33 -13.57
CA LYS A 587 -44.35 -33.29 -12.89
C LYS A 587 -44.35 -33.63 -11.40
N GLU A 588 -43.18 -33.86 -10.80
CA GLU A 588 -43.05 -33.96 -9.34
C GLU A 588 -42.37 -32.72 -8.77
N ASP A 589 -43.05 -31.58 -8.83
CA ASP A 589 -43.09 -30.67 -7.69
C ASP A 589 -44.22 -29.66 -7.84
N GLY A 590 -45.13 -29.66 -6.86
CA GLY A 590 -46.28 -28.78 -6.85
C GLY A 590 -45.90 -27.36 -6.45
N THR A 591 -46.46 -26.35 -7.12
CA THR A 591 -47.05 -25.18 -6.48
C THR A 591 -47.77 -24.24 -7.45
N ALA A 592 -49.01 -23.91 -7.08
CA ALA A 592 -49.75 -22.66 -7.27
C ALA A 592 -49.84 -22.01 -8.67
N ARG A 593 -51.01 -22.24 -9.29
CA ARG A 593 -51.64 -21.33 -10.28
C ARG A 593 -51.88 -19.95 -9.64
N VAL A 594 -51.51 -18.87 -10.33
CA VAL A 594 -52.09 -17.54 -10.13
C VAL A 594 -52.49 -16.93 -11.48
N SER A 595 -53.65 -16.31 -11.46
CA SER A 595 -54.54 -15.91 -12.55
C SER A 595 -54.07 -14.74 -13.41
N VAL A 596 -54.47 -14.85 -14.68
CA VAL A 596 -54.60 -13.83 -15.74
C VAL A 596 -55.23 -12.52 -15.24
N ILE A 597 -54.63 -11.37 -15.57
CA ILE A 597 -55.35 -10.10 -15.78
C ILE A 597 -54.94 -9.47 -17.11
N ARG A 598 -55.99 -9.04 -17.82
CA ARG A 598 -56.08 -8.49 -19.17
C ARG A 598 -55.20 -7.27 -19.46
N ALA A 599 -54.84 -7.18 -20.75
CA ALA A 599 -54.26 -6.06 -21.44
C ALA A 599 -55.10 -4.77 -21.38
N THR A 600 -54.42 -3.63 -21.23
CA THR A 600 -54.76 -2.38 -21.92
C THR A 600 -53.48 -1.72 -22.41
N THR A 601 -53.46 -1.50 -23.71
CA THR A 601 -52.68 -0.55 -24.50
C THR A 601 -52.29 0.72 -23.74
N ASP A 602 -51.02 1.12 -23.76
CA ASP A 602 -50.54 2.27 -24.54
C ASP A 602 -49.02 2.44 -24.37
N SER A 603 -48.33 2.85 -25.43
CA SER A 603 -46.98 3.42 -25.32
C SER A 603 -47.12 4.93 -25.24
N PRO A 604 -46.34 5.60 -24.37
CA PRO A 604 -45.64 6.78 -24.86
C PRO A 604 -44.19 6.90 -24.35
N MET A 605 -43.33 7.22 -25.31
CA MET A 605 -42.22 8.19 -25.27
C MET A 605 -41.55 8.52 -23.92
N SER A 606 -40.23 8.38 -23.93
CA SER A 606 -39.16 9.12 -23.23
C SER A 606 -39.48 9.81 -21.89
N PRO A 607 -38.72 9.56 -20.81
CA PRO A 607 -38.66 10.49 -19.70
C PRO A 607 -37.70 11.68 -20.01
N PRO A 608 -37.98 12.87 -19.46
CA PRO A 608 -37.27 14.11 -19.74
C PRO A 608 -35.93 14.22 -18.99
N ALA A 609 -35.15 15.25 -19.34
CA ALA A 609 -33.93 15.63 -18.63
C ALA A 609 -34.20 16.23 -17.23
N SER A 610 -33.18 16.13 -16.35
CA SER A 610 -32.97 16.74 -15.01
C SER A 610 -33.69 16.02 -13.84
N VAL A 611 -33.14 15.76 -12.64
CA VAL A 611 -32.17 16.47 -11.78
C VAL A 611 -31.45 15.42 -10.89
N SER A 612 -30.16 15.60 -10.62
CA SER A 612 -29.33 14.77 -9.74
C SER A 612 -29.77 14.80 -8.27
N ILE A 613 -30.06 13.64 -7.68
CA ILE A 613 -30.20 13.42 -6.23
C ILE A 613 -29.10 12.44 -5.76
N PRO A 614 -28.42 12.66 -4.60
CA PRO A 614 -27.25 11.86 -4.21
C PRO A 614 -27.61 10.45 -3.75
N LEU A 615 -26.97 9.43 -4.34
CA LEU A 615 -26.99 8.04 -3.87
C LEU A 615 -26.20 7.88 -2.56
N THR A 616 -26.80 8.19 -1.40
CA THR A 616 -26.24 7.77 -0.09
C THR A 616 -27.25 7.26 0.93
N LYS A 617 -28.51 6.97 0.55
CA LYS A 617 -29.55 6.52 1.52
C LYS A 617 -30.39 5.30 1.16
N GLN A 618 -29.90 4.39 0.30
CA GLN A 618 -30.63 3.13 -0.01
C GLN A 618 -29.84 1.83 0.27
N LEU A 619 -28.90 1.83 1.21
CA LEU A 619 -28.20 0.59 1.62
C LEU A 619 -28.62 0.02 2.97
N HIS A 620 -29.67 0.54 3.60
CA HIS A 620 -30.16 0.01 4.90
C HIS A 620 -31.67 -0.22 4.87
N LYS A 621 -32.08 -1.31 4.21
CA LYS A 621 -33.15 -2.26 4.59
C LYS A 621 -33.60 -3.02 3.33
N GLY A 622 -33.18 -4.28 3.25
CA GLY A 622 -33.60 -5.22 2.22
C GLY A 622 -33.07 -6.61 2.54
N ASN A 623 -33.77 -7.32 3.43
CA ASN A 623 -33.62 -8.76 3.60
C ASN A 623 -34.26 -9.45 2.39
N ILE A 624 -33.46 -9.81 1.38
CA ILE A 624 -33.84 -10.83 0.39
C ILE A 624 -32.58 -11.65 0.08
N ALA A 625 -32.72 -12.97 0.22
CA ALA A 625 -31.69 -13.96 0.00
C ALA A 625 -31.25 -14.01 -1.47
N GLY A 626 -30.05 -13.51 -1.75
CA GLY A 626 -29.31 -13.74 -2.99
C GLY A 626 -27.87 -14.11 -2.61
N SER A 627 -27.30 -15.11 -3.29
CA SER A 627 -25.93 -15.57 -3.09
C SER A 627 -24.96 -14.39 -3.29
N ARG A 628 -24.34 -13.93 -2.21
CA ARG A 628 -23.33 -12.87 -2.27
C ARG A 628 -22.12 -13.38 -3.04
N SER A 629 -21.64 -12.62 -4.01
CA SER A 629 -20.42 -12.98 -4.72
C SER A 629 -19.20 -12.88 -3.78
N LEU A 630 -18.16 -13.65 -4.04
CA LEU A 630 -16.89 -13.52 -3.32
C LEU A 630 -16.31 -12.10 -3.41
N LEU A 631 -16.61 -11.38 -4.50
CA LEU A 631 -16.27 -9.98 -4.69
C LEU A 631 -17.03 -9.07 -3.72
N ASP A 632 -18.34 -9.27 -3.52
CA ASP A 632 -19.14 -8.50 -2.55
C ASP A 632 -18.66 -8.74 -1.12
N ILE A 633 -18.29 -9.98 -0.80
CA ILE A 633 -17.72 -10.37 0.49
C ILE A 633 -16.33 -9.73 0.67
N TRP A 634 -15.51 -9.68 -0.38
CA TRP A 634 -14.19 -9.06 -0.35
C TRP A 634 -14.28 -7.53 -0.27
N LEU A 635 -15.13 -6.88 -1.06
CA LEU A 635 -15.38 -5.43 -1.00
C LEU A 635 -15.95 -5.01 0.37
N GLN A 636 -16.78 -5.85 0.98
CA GLN A 636 -17.23 -5.63 2.37
C GLN A 636 -16.15 -5.90 3.42
N ARG A 637 -15.12 -6.72 3.12
CA ARG A 637 -13.94 -6.95 3.97
C ARG A 637 -12.86 -5.87 3.78
N SER A 638 -12.73 -5.32 2.57
CA SER A 638 -11.79 -4.24 2.26
C SER A 638 -12.34 -2.88 2.71
N ALA A 639 -13.66 -2.71 2.72
CA ALA A 639 -14.33 -1.65 3.46
C ALA A 639 -14.02 -1.79 4.97
N PRO A 640 -13.56 -0.72 5.65
CA PRO A 640 -13.24 -0.78 7.07
C PRO A 640 -14.52 -1.01 7.90
N LYS A 641 -14.72 -2.26 8.37
CA LYS A 641 -15.81 -2.61 9.30
C LYS A 641 -15.40 -2.63 10.77
N GLU A 642 -14.12 -2.46 11.06
CA GLU A 642 -13.59 -2.35 12.42
C GLU A 642 -12.79 -1.05 12.54
N ARG A 643 -12.70 -0.48 13.75
CA ARG A 643 -11.66 0.52 14.07
C ARG A 643 -10.32 -0.16 13.79
N LYS A 644 -9.77 0.13 12.61
CA LYS A 644 -8.50 -0.44 12.16
C LYS A 644 -7.39 0.03 13.10
N PRO A 645 -6.38 -0.81 13.36
CA PRO A 645 -5.21 -0.37 14.10
C PRO A 645 -4.66 0.90 13.44
N ASP A 646 -4.43 1.92 14.27
CA ASP A 646 -3.80 3.20 13.94
C ASP A 646 -2.38 2.94 13.36
N PHE A 647 -1.57 3.96 13.07
CA PHE A 647 -0.16 3.70 12.73
C PHE A 647 0.54 2.87 13.81
N HIS A 648 1.56 2.08 13.47
CA HIS A 648 2.29 1.29 14.47
C HIS A 648 2.81 2.14 15.64
N GLY A 649 3.20 3.40 15.40
CA GLY A 649 3.57 4.36 16.46
C GLY A 649 2.42 4.86 17.34
N ARG A 650 1.17 4.72 16.90
CA ARG A 650 -0.05 5.25 17.56
C ARG A 650 -0.93 4.14 18.14
N VAL A 651 -0.88 2.93 17.57
CA VAL A 651 -1.35 1.67 18.20
C VAL A 651 -0.54 1.38 19.47
N SER A 652 0.72 1.82 19.49
CA SER A 652 1.63 1.69 20.63
C SER A 652 1.47 2.80 21.68
N SER A 653 0.72 3.85 21.38
CA SER A 653 0.28 4.85 22.37
C SER A 653 -1.07 4.43 22.93
N ASP A 654 -1.12 3.26 23.57
CA ASP A 654 -2.29 2.95 24.38
C ASP A 654 -2.31 3.95 25.53
N GLY A 655 -3.44 4.62 25.76
CA GLY A 655 -3.60 5.77 26.65
C GLY A 655 -3.42 5.45 28.14
N LEU A 656 -2.58 4.48 28.50
CA LEU A 656 -2.23 4.09 29.86
C LEU A 656 -0.73 4.24 30.06
N LYS A 657 -0.39 5.28 30.82
CA LYS A 657 0.92 5.59 31.42
C LYS A 657 1.77 4.33 31.64
N ALA A 658 2.94 4.27 31.01
CA ALA A 658 4.02 3.44 31.53
C ALA A 658 4.28 3.87 32.99
N LYS A 659 4.12 2.95 33.95
CA LYS A 659 4.58 3.18 35.33
C LYS A 659 6.11 3.13 35.31
N LEU A 660 6.72 4.27 35.01
CA LEU A 660 8.16 4.50 35.05
C LEU A 660 8.76 4.27 36.46
N TYR A 661 7.92 4.14 37.49
CA TYR A 661 8.32 3.90 38.88
C TYR A 661 7.36 2.92 39.58
N PRO A 662 7.51 1.59 39.41
CA PRO A 662 6.66 0.60 40.06
C PRO A 662 6.74 0.63 41.60
N ASN A 663 7.77 1.26 42.16
CA ASN A 663 8.02 1.34 43.61
C ASN A 663 7.57 2.67 44.25
N LEU A 664 6.94 3.59 43.50
CA LEU A 664 6.42 4.82 44.07
C LEU A 664 5.14 4.52 44.87
N LYS A 665 5.24 4.49 46.20
CA LYS A 665 4.08 4.27 47.09
C LYS A 665 3.04 5.37 46.87
N GLU A 666 1.84 4.99 46.43
CA GLU A 666 0.69 5.89 46.32
C GLU A 666 0.21 6.25 47.74
N VAL A 667 0.65 7.40 48.25
CA VAL A 667 0.11 7.96 49.49
C VAL A 667 -1.02 8.91 49.14
N GLY A 668 -2.23 8.59 49.59
CA GLY A 668 -3.33 9.55 49.74
C GLY A 668 -4.35 9.59 48.60
N ARG A 669 -5.24 8.61 48.55
CA ARG A 669 -6.62 8.81 48.05
C ARG A 669 -7.59 8.10 48.99
N GLU A 670 -8.15 8.85 49.94
CA GLU A 670 -9.37 8.41 50.60
C GLU A 670 -10.54 8.41 49.59
N PRO A 671 -11.51 7.47 49.70
CA PRO A 671 -12.64 7.41 48.79
C PRO A 671 -13.69 8.46 49.21
N ARG A 672 -14.07 9.34 48.28
CA ARG A 672 -15.25 10.21 48.46
C ARG A 672 -16.52 9.38 48.30
N GLU A 673 -17.34 9.39 49.34
CA GLU A 673 -18.70 8.85 49.37
C GLU A 673 -19.58 9.49 48.28
N ALA A 674 -20.49 8.67 47.74
CA ALA A 674 -21.47 9.07 46.75
C ALA A 674 -22.63 9.83 47.43
N MET A 675 -22.85 11.09 47.05
CA MET A 675 -24.10 11.77 47.34
C MET A 675 -25.21 11.24 46.43
N LEU A 676 -26.21 10.62 47.05
CA LEU A 676 -27.51 10.32 46.46
C LEU A 676 -28.36 11.61 46.41
N GLU A 677 -29.16 11.70 45.35
CA GLU A 677 -30.14 12.76 45.11
C GLU A 677 -31.15 12.89 46.27
N GLY A 678 -31.42 14.15 46.64
CA GLY A 678 -32.44 14.62 47.57
C GLY A 678 -32.49 16.14 47.54
#